data_AF-A0A954YH61-F1
#
_entry.id   AF-A0A954YH61-F1
#
_cell.length_a   1.000
_cell.length_b   1.000
_cell.length_c   1.000
_cell.angle_alpha   90.00
_cell.angle_beta   90.00
_cell.angle_gamma   90.00
#
_symmetry.space_group_name_H-M   'P 1'
#
loop_
_entity.id
_entity.type
_entity.pdbx_description
1 polymer ?
#
loop_
_entity_poly.entity_id
_entity_poly.type
_entity_poly.pdbx_seq_one_letter_code
_entity_poly.pdbx_strand_id
1 'polypeptide(L)'
;MLSPETPPQTDDEGRDGGAGNPYVFVVGCPRSGTTLLQRILDHHPWLAVANDTHFIPRCLKALGPEVIAAAKAGEPPPLTAELAAAVRSYHRFPRLQVPSAAVDAAAQRSTYRDFVAELYKQFAHVRGKRWGGEKTPDYVRQLRLLRGLFPWTRFVHIVRDGRDVALSLLEWASPHKGPGRFALWYEEPMAVCALWWRDLVLAAQRDAIAIGKHTYFEVRYEQLVGNPSESVQELCKFLDLPYDERMLSSFGAKTEPALRDRSAKSAWLPPTPGLRDWRTQFHPREKELFQALAGDLLEHLGYEPSAEAISAEVQQRASDCRAWWREHVESRATDSRKSRCESPLQRTNRSTTTVGPHRNLTPPDAELVQRDSALPGLALLLSDNEMAAAVARATWHLDIQSARCRYLRYKPGASCLAAYEFQTSAGVLDGFAMAQRVEEREKLRRILYQRTPSRGHEIAATFLDDQVVIAAPRGYDRLLPSLGNIDSARGRSSLLRRVFAENPSWQHAEITRIRYKPQRRFVARVVVDGVPLARLKLYAEQDYPAVKRAAKSLNSNDVPQAVPLIGRSDRYFALAFAWLDAPSLREHWQANSGDVDIVTDLGAALGEFHVRPCAKLPARHAQTLSEAIHGAAVALNWLCPPLKSQIDSTSHDLLAQLQQTRDVRATLHGDFDASQVLLDASGVKLIDFDRAGRGHPAIDLGNFIADRDADCLAGHIDAAQRDAIAECLVNGYCQAASNELATAVRSEVNVYRAISLFQSAIEAFRNRDPQWPQRIEATLKRVAECVADR
;
A
#
# COMPACT_ATOMS: atom_id res chain seq x y z
N MET A 1 41.93 8.62 36.43
CA MET A 1 41.83 7.26 35.89
C MET A 1 41.28 6.38 36.99
N LEU A 2 39.98 6.09 36.97
CA LEU A 2 39.34 5.09 37.80
C LEU A 2 38.77 4.06 36.82
N SER A 3 39.28 2.84 36.88
CA SER A 3 38.90 1.73 36.01
C SER A 3 37.41 1.42 36.16
N PRO A 4 36.70 1.03 35.08
CA PRO A 4 35.35 0.52 35.21
C PRO A 4 35.43 -0.83 35.92
N GLU A 5 34.91 -0.91 37.14
CA GLU A 5 34.75 -2.17 37.85
C GLU A 5 33.92 -3.12 36.98
N THR A 6 34.56 -4.21 36.57
CA THR A 6 33.91 -5.41 36.04
C THR A 6 32.79 -5.80 37.00
N PRO A 7 31.57 -6.10 36.54
CA PRO A 7 30.54 -6.61 37.43
C PRO A 7 31.08 -7.86 38.13
N PRO A 8 30.80 -8.06 39.44
CA PRO A 8 31.34 -9.20 40.16
C PRO A 8 30.95 -10.48 39.41
N GLN A 9 31.95 -11.24 38.97
CA GLN A 9 31.81 -12.68 38.77
C GLN A 9 31.68 -13.28 40.17
N THR A 10 30.50 -13.15 40.76
CA THR A 10 30.14 -13.99 41.90
C THR A 10 29.49 -15.23 41.33
N ASP A 11 30.25 -16.31 41.34
CA ASP A 11 29.73 -17.67 41.48
C ASP A 11 28.82 -17.69 42.71
N ASP A 12 27.54 -17.40 42.49
CA ASP A 12 26.48 -17.54 43.50
C ASP A 12 25.44 -18.53 42.95
N GLU A 13 25.91 -19.76 42.70
CA GLU A 13 25.07 -20.93 42.35
C GLU A 13 24.10 -21.32 43.50
N GLY A 14 24.07 -20.57 44.61
CA GLY A 14 23.26 -20.85 45.80
C GLY A 14 22.03 -19.96 46.01
N ARG A 15 21.79 -18.92 45.19
CA ARG A 15 20.63 -18.00 45.33
C ARG A 15 19.66 -17.98 44.14
N ASP A 16 19.86 -18.82 43.13
CA ASP A 16 18.97 -18.90 41.95
C ASP A 16 17.72 -19.76 42.22
N GLY A 17 16.89 -19.31 43.16
CA GLY A 17 15.59 -19.92 43.52
C GLY A 17 14.57 -19.85 42.38
N GLY A 18 14.78 -20.60 41.30
CA GLY A 18 13.80 -20.82 40.22
C GLY A 18 13.71 -19.72 39.17
N ALA A 19 14.71 -18.85 38.98
CA ALA A 19 14.74 -17.82 37.94
C ALA A 19 15.29 -18.33 36.59
N GLY A 20 14.75 -17.86 35.46
CA GLY A 20 15.15 -18.32 34.12
C GLY A 20 14.87 -17.29 33.02
N ASN A 21 15.23 -17.62 31.77
CA ASN A 21 14.97 -16.80 30.58
C ASN A 21 13.79 -17.35 29.76
N PRO A 22 12.88 -16.53 29.20
CA PRO A 22 12.77 -15.09 29.39
C PRO A 22 12.36 -14.73 30.83
N TYR A 23 13.06 -13.77 31.43
CA TYR A 23 12.90 -13.37 32.83
C TYR A 23 11.64 -12.54 33.06
N VAL A 24 11.34 -11.64 32.13
CA VAL A 24 10.19 -10.75 32.19
C VAL A 24 9.54 -10.58 30.82
N PHE A 25 8.21 -10.52 30.82
CA PHE A 25 7.42 -10.08 29.68
C PHE A 25 6.76 -8.73 29.97
N VAL A 26 7.08 -7.72 29.16
CA VAL A 26 6.40 -6.42 29.20
C VAL A 26 5.26 -6.43 28.19
N VAL A 27 4.04 -6.27 28.69
CA VAL A 27 2.79 -6.45 27.93
C VAL A 27 1.85 -5.24 28.10
N GLY A 28 0.81 -5.19 27.29
CA GLY A 28 -0.30 -4.24 27.45
C GLY A 28 -0.91 -3.80 26.15
N CYS A 29 -1.79 -2.80 26.20
CA CYS A 29 -2.30 -2.21 24.97
C CYS A 29 -1.16 -1.51 24.21
N PRO A 30 -1.01 -1.71 22.89
CA PRO A 30 -0.17 -0.84 22.09
C PRO A 30 -0.51 0.62 22.38
N ARG A 31 0.53 1.46 22.46
CA ARG A 31 0.44 2.90 22.76
C ARG A 31 0.27 3.26 24.25
N SER A 32 0.23 2.29 25.16
CA SER A 32 0.23 2.54 26.61
C SER A 32 1.60 2.84 27.24
N GLY A 33 2.63 3.15 26.44
CA GLY A 33 3.98 3.41 26.97
C GLY A 33 4.88 2.17 27.11
N THR A 34 4.51 1.02 26.55
CA THR A 34 5.30 -0.22 26.61
C THR A 34 6.75 -0.07 26.12
N THR A 35 7.02 0.80 25.15
CA THR A 35 8.41 1.10 24.71
C THR A 35 9.18 1.95 25.72
N LEU A 36 8.52 2.88 26.43
CA LEU A 36 9.17 3.64 27.50
C LEU A 36 9.58 2.70 28.62
N LEU A 37 8.66 1.86 29.07
CA LEU A 37 8.90 0.87 30.12
C LEU A 37 9.99 -0.14 29.74
N GLN A 38 9.98 -0.63 28.49
CA GLN A 38 11.05 -1.49 27.99
C GLN A 38 12.41 -0.80 28.08
N ARG A 39 12.53 0.47 27.69
CA ARG A 39 13.80 1.21 27.78
C ARG A 39 14.27 1.38 29.22
N ILE A 40 13.37 1.74 30.13
CA ILE A 40 13.68 1.85 31.56
C ILE A 40 14.29 0.53 32.07
N LEU A 41 13.63 -0.60 31.80
CA LEU A 41 14.10 -1.93 32.18
C LEU A 41 15.40 -2.34 31.47
N ASP A 42 15.54 -2.01 30.19
CA ASP A 42 16.72 -2.30 29.37
C ASP A 42 17.92 -1.42 29.72
N HIS A 43 17.77 -0.40 30.57
CA HIS A 43 18.88 0.34 31.18
C HIS A 43 19.37 -0.28 32.50
N HIS A 44 18.65 -1.24 33.08
CA HIS A 44 19.11 -1.96 34.27
C HIS A 44 20.37 -2.80 33.96
N PRO A 45 21.39 -2.85 34.83
CA PRO A 45 22.65 -3.56 34.56
C PRO A 45 22.47 -5.07 34.31
N TRP A 46 21.49 -5.71 34.94
CA TRP A 46 21.33 -7.16 34.85
C TRP A 46 20.30 -7.62 33.83
N LEU A 47 19.48 -6.73 33.26
CA LEU A 47 18.34 -7.09 32.43
C LEU A 47 18.41 -6.45 31.04
N ALA A 48 18.38 -7.28 30.00
CA ALA A 48 18.14 -6.87 28.62
C ALA A 48 16.69 -7.15 28.27
N VAL A 49 16.01 -6.28 27.54
CA VAL A 49 14.61 -6.51 27.12
C VAL A 49 14.47 -6.33 25.61
N ALA A 50 14.18 -7.42 24.91
CA ALA A 50 13.97 -7.44 23.47
C ALA A 50 12.64 -6.77 23.06
N ASN A 51 12.53 -6.42 21.78
CA ASN A 51 11.50 -5.49 21.29
C ASN A 51 10.68 -6.04 20.11
N ASP A 52 9.44 -6.41 20.39
CA ASP A 52 8.40 -6.82 19.45
C ASP A 52 8.83 -8.01 18.57
N THR A 53 9.31 -9.10 19.17
CA THR A 53 9.78 -10.29 18.43
C THR A 53 8.64 -11.16 17.91
N HIS A 54 7.49 -11.21 18.59
CA HIS A 54 6.23 -11.92 18.25
C HIS A 54 6.30 -13.43 17.95
N PHE A 55 7.47 -14.04 17.73
CA PHE A 55 7.56 -15.41 17.24
C PHE A 55 7.04 -16.46 18.24
N ILE A 56 7.18 -16.24 19.56
CA ILE A 56 6.92 -17.28 20.59
C ILE A 56 5.52 -17.92 20.46
N PRO A 57 4.38 -17.22 20.65
CA PRO A 57 3.07 -17.84 20.41
C PRO A 57 2.76 -18.08 18.94
N ARG A 58 3.36 -17.33 18.00
CA ARG A 58 2.98 -17.40 16.58
C ARG A 58 3.46 -18.68 15.92
N CYS A 59 4.70 -19.09 16.17
CA CYS A 59 5.25 -20.33 15.65
C CYS A 59 4.55 -21.54 16.28
N LEU A 60 4.24 -21.49 17.59
CA LEU A 60 3.49 -22.57 18.25
C LEU A 60 2.05 -22.73 17.77
N LYS A 61 1.33 -21.63 17.50
CA LYS A 61 -0.06 -21.71 17.02
C LYS A 61 -0.21 -22.45 15.69
N ALA A 62 0.84 -22.53 14.88
CA ALA A 62 0.82 -23.30 13.64
C ALA A 62 0.72 -24.81 13.87
N LEU A 63 1.05 -25.29 15.08
CA LEU A 63 1.03 -26.72 15.45
C LEU A 63 -0.35 -27.20 15.94
N GLY A 64 -1.35 -26.31 15.99
CA GLY A 64 -2.73 -26.66 16.33
C GLY A 64 -3.11 -26.47 17.81
N PRO A 65 -4.42 -26.58 18.12
CA PRO A 65 -4.98 -26.21 19.42
C PRO A 65 -4.57 -27.15 20.57
N GLU A 66 -4.32 -28.42 20.30
CA GLU A 66 -3.92 -29.41 21.31
C GLU A 66 -2.56 -29.08 21.93
N VAL A 67 -1.57 -28.76 21.08
CA VAL A 67 -0.24 -28.32 21.52
C VAL A 67 -0.33 -27.05 22.36
N ILE A 68 -1.21 -26.11 22.00
CA ILE A 68 -1.44 -24.89 22.77
C ILE A 68 -2.08 -25.20 24.13
N ALA A 69 -2.99 -26.17 24.21
CA ALA A 69 -3.63 -26.57 25.46
C ALA A 69 -2.62 -27.24 26.40
N ALA A 70 -1.81 -28.19 25.90
CA ALA A 70 -0.73 -28.83 26.65
C ALA A 70 0.31 -27.82 27.14
N ALA A 71 0.75 -26.91 26.27
CA ALA A 71 1.68 -25.83 26.63
C ALA A 71 1.12 -24.92 27.73
N LYS A 72 -0.18 -24.61 27.71
CA LYS A 72 -0.85 -23.86 28.80
C LYS A 72 -0.92 -24.65 30.10
N ALA A 73 -1.02 -25.97 30.05
CA ALA A 73 -1.01 -26.85 31.21
C ALA A 73 0.41 -27.05 31.79
N GLY A 74 1.44 -26.53 31.14
CA GLY A 74 2.82 -26.59 31.60
C GLY A 74 3.68 -27.66 30.91
N GLU A 75 3.12 -28.37 29.93
CA GLU A 75 3.84 -29.39 29.15
C GLU A 75 4.63 -28.71 28.01
N PRO A 76 5.97 -28.72 28.03
CA PRO A 76 6.76 -28.06 27.01
C PRO A 76 6.66 -28.84 25.68
N PRO A 77 6.24 -28.19 24.58
CA PRO A 77 6.18 -28.86 23.28
C PRO A 77 7.57 -29.34 22.83
N PRO A 78 7.69 -30.50 22.17
CA PRO A 78 8.96 -30.93 21.59
C PRO A 78 9.45 -29.91 20.55
N LEU A 79 10.76 -29.72 20.46
CA LEU A 79 11.36 -28.92 19.39
C LEU A 79 11.54 -29.80 18.16
N THR A 80 10.88 -29.45 17.06
CA THR A 80 11.16 -30.06 15.75
C THR A 80 12.05 -29.16 14.90
N ALA A 81 12.69 -29.73 13.88
CA ALA A 81 13.50 -28.97 12.94
C ALA A 81 12.66 -27.90 12.22
N GLU A 82 11.41 -28.21 11.88
CA GLU A 82 10.47 -27.28 11.26
C GLU A 82 10.11 -26.12 12.19
N LEU A 83 9.92 -26.39 13.49
CA LEU A 83 9.61 -25.35 14.46
C LEU A 83 10.81 -24.41 14.70
N ALA A 84 12.02 -24.97 14.78
CA ALA A 84 13.24 -24.18 14.86
C ALA A 84 13.42 -23.32 13.59
N ALA A 85 13.20 -23.88 12.40
CA ALA A 85 13.24 -23.17 11.12
C ALA A 85 12.15 -22.09 11.03
N ALA A 86 10.95 -22.34 11.54
CA ALA A 86 9.86 -21.37 11.59
C ALA A 86 10.20 -20.16 12.48
N VAL A 87 10.89 -20.37 13.60
CA VAL A 87 11.40 -19.25 14.42
C VAL A 87 12.46 -18.46 13.67
N ARG A 88 13.45 -19.15 13.05
CA ARG A 88 14.55 -18.50 12.31
C ARG A 88 14.07 -17.67 11.12
N SER A 89 13.09 -18.18 10.39
CA SER A 89 12.51 -17.52 9.21
C SER A 89 11.47 -16.45 9.57
N TYR A 90 11.10 -16.30 10.85
CA TYR A 90 10.16 -15.27 11.25
C TYR A 90 10.75 -13.88 11.03
N HIS A 91 10.04 -13.01 10.31
CA HIS A 91 10.56 -11.73 9.81
C HIS A 91 11.05 -10.74 10.89
N ARG A 92 10.70 -10.94 12.16
CA ARG A 92 11.19 -10.12 13.29
C ARG A 92 12.23 -10.82 14.15
N PHE A 93 12.55 -12.09 13.91
CA PHE A 93 13.60 -12.80 14.62
C PHE A 93 14.95 -12.07 14.62
N PRO A 94 15.40 -11.43 13.51
CA PRO A 94 16.65 -10.67 13.51
C PRO A 94 16.74 -9.54 14.55
N ARG A 95 15.61 -9.08 15.12
CA ARG A 95 15.59 -8.07 16.19
C ARG A 95 16.18 -8.55 17.50
N LEU A 96 16.23 -9.87 17.73
CA LEU A 96 16.87 -10.45 18.89
C LEU A 96 18.40 -10.35 18.80
N GLN A 97 18.96 -10.19 17.59
CA GLN A 97 20.40 -9.99 17.37
C GLN A 97 21.28 -11.07 18.04
N VAL A 98 20.81 -12.33 18.00
CA VAL A 98 21.59 -13.48 18.47
C VAL A 98 22.43 -14.01 17.30
N PRO A 99 23.74 -14.27 17.47
CA PRO A 99 24.59 -14.82 16.43
C PRO A 99 24.09 -16.18 15.91
N SER A 100 24.24 -16.45 14.61
CA SER A 100 23.73 -17.69 14.00
C SER A 100 24.23 -18.95 14.72
N ALA A 101 25.52 -19.00 15.08
CA ALA A 101 26.09 -20.14 15.80
C ALA A 101 25.39 -20.41 17.15
N ALA A 102 24.98 -19.37 17.87
CA ALA A 102 24.24 -19.50 19.12
C ALA A 102 22.79 -19.97 18.87
N VAL A 103 22.19 -19.60 17.74
CA VAL A 103 20.87 -20.12 17.31
C VAL A 103 20.97 -21.60 16.90
N ASP A 104 22.08 -22.02 16.30
CA ASP A 104 22.38 -23.41 15.96
C ASP A 104 22.60 -24.28 17.19
N ALA A 105 23.33 -23.77 18.18
CA ALA A 105 23.46 -24.42 19.48
C ALA A 105 22.11 -24.53 20.21
N ALA A 106 21.31 -23.45 20.22
CA ALA A 106 19.98 -23.48 20.83
C ALA A 106 19.04 -24.48 20.13
N ALA A 107 19.17 -24.67 18.82
CA ALA A 107 18.34 -25.64 18.08
C ALA A 107 18.64 -27.11 18.42
N GLN A 108 19.66 -27.39 19.22
CA GLN A 108 19.94 -28.74 19.76
C GLN A 108 19.11 -29.08 21.01
N ARG A 109 18.30 -28.14 21.51
CA ARG A 109 17.43 -28.38 22.67
C ARG A 109 16.26 -29.29 22.30
N SER A 110 15.83 -30.13 23.24
CA SER A 110 14.75 -31.10 22.99
C SER A 110 13.35 -30.50 23.02
N THR A 111 13.16 -29.36 23.69
CA THR A 111 11.85 -28.71 23.83
C THR A 111 11.86 -27.27 23.30
N TYR A 112 10.69 -26.81 22.85
CA TYR A 112 10.51 -25.43 22.41
C TYR A 112 10.74 -24.42 23.53
N ARG A 113 10.38 -24.78 24.77
CA ARG A 113 10.68 -23.98 25.97
C ARG A 113 12.17 -23.72 26.08
N ASP A 114 12.98 -24.79 26.06
CA ASP A 114 14.41 -24.69 26.29
C ASP A 114 15.13 -24.01 25.13
N PHE A 115 14.67 -24.23 23.90
CA PHE A 115 15.14 -23.49 22.73
C PHE A 115 14.96 -21.98 22.90
N VAL A 116 13.74 -21.53 23.24
CA VAL A 116 13.46 -20.11 23.45
C VAL A 116 14.22 -19.57 24.66
N ALA A 117 14.29 -20.32 25.77
CA ALA A 117 15.04 -19.92 26.95
C ALA A 117 16.53 -19.68 26.63
N GLU A 118 17.14 -20.57 25.84
CA GLU A 118 18.52 -20.41 25.37
C GLU A 118 18.68 -19.18 24.47
N LEU A 119 17.76 -18.94 23.54
CA LEU A 119 17.80 -17.74 22.69
C LEU A 119 17.81 -16.44 23.51
N TYR A 120 16.98 -16.35 24.56
CA TYR A 120 16.93 -15.17 25.42
C TYR A 120 18.10 -15.08 26.40
N LYS A 121 18.68 -16.20 26.81
CA LYS A 121 19.96 -16.25 27.54
C LYS A 121 21.09 -15.67 26.69
N GLN A 122 21.20 -16.11 25.44
CA GLN A 122 22.22 -15.62 24.49
C GLN A 122 22.01 -14.13 24.14
N PHE A 123 20.75 -13.71 23.99
CA PHE A 123 20.39 -12.30 23.80
C PHE A 123 20.91 -11.40 24.93
N ALA A 124 20.76 -11.84 26.18
CA ALA A 124 21.26 -11.12 27.36
C ALA A 124 22.79 -11.16 27.43
N HIS A 125 23.39 -12.33 27.17
CA HIS A 125 24.83 -12.53 27.20
C HIS A 125 25.58 -11.62 26.21
N VAL A 126 25.11 -11.51 24.97
CA VAL A 126 25.68 -10.62 23.94
C VAL A 126 25.63 -9.13 24.36
N ARG A 127 24.77 -8.78 25.31
CA ARG A 127 24.64 -7.42 25.87
C ARG A 127 25.37 -7.25 27.21
N GLY A 128 26.11 -8.26 27.66
CA GLY A 128 26.80 -8.25 28.94
C GLY A 128 25.85 -8.31 30.15
N LYS A 129 24.65 -8.88 29.97
CA LYS A 129 23.61 -8.91 31.01
C LYS A 129 23.22 -10.33 31.39
N ARG A 130 22.75 -10.50 32.63
CA ARG A 130 22.38 -11.79 33.23
C ARG A 130 21.06 -12.34 32.67
N TRP A 131 20.05 -11.47 32.56
CA TRP A 131 18.68 -11.84 32.24
C TRP A 131 18.21 -11.20 30.94
N GLY A 132 17.46 -11.97 30.15
CA GLY A 132 16.80 -11.55 28.93
C GLY A 132 15.28 -11.54 29.13
N GLY A 133 14.63 -10.45 28.76
CA GLY A 133 13.18 -10.30 28.74
C GLY A 133 12.67 -9.96 27.35
N GLU A 134 11.36 -9.88 27.21
CA GLU A 134 10.69 -9.57 25.94
C GLU A 134 9.58 -8.56 26.15
N LYS A 135 9.55 -7.51 25.31
CA LYS A 135 8.42 -6.60 25.22
C LYS A 135 7.68 -6.82 23.91
N THR A 136 6.52 -7.44 23.99
CA THR A 136 5.53 -7.51 22.91
C THR A 136 4.15 -7.20 23.51
N PRO A 137 3.51 -6.05 23.20
CA PRO A 137 2.26 -5.63 23.86
C PRO A 137 1.14 -6.67 23.74
N ASP A 138 0.99 -7.22 22.53
CA ASP A 138 -0.04 -8.21 22.16
C ASP A 138 0.05 -9.55 22.94
N TYR A 139 1.17 -9.82 23.62
CA TYR A 139 1.31 -11.00 24.49
C TYR A 139 0.41 -10.95 25.71
N VAL A 140 -0.22 -9.80 26.00
CA VAL A 140 -1.29 -9.67 26.99
C VAL A 140 -2.46 -10.64 26.77
N ARG A 141 -2.67 -11.13 25.54
CA ARG A 141 -3.69 -12.16 25.21
C ARG A 141 -3.22 -13.61 25.41
N GLN A 142 -1.97 -13.80 25.85
CA GLN A 142 -1.28 -15.08 25.84
C GLN A 142 -0.60 -15.38 27.18
N LEU A 143 -0.97 -14.68 28.27
CA LEU A 143 -0.27 -14.80 29.56
C LEU A 143 -0.28 -16.24 30.08
N ARG A 144 -1.42 -16.94 29.99
CA ARG A 144 -1.50 -18.36 30.39
C ARG A 144 -0.57 -19.26 29.58
N LEU A 145 -0.49 -19.05 28.26
CA LEU A 145 0.41 -19.82 27.40
C LEU A 145 1.87 -19.55 27.76
N LEU A 146 2.23 -18.27 27.93
CA LEU A 146 3.58 -17.87 28.30
C LEU A 146 3.97 -18.36 29.70
N ARG A 147 3.02 -18.38 30.67
CA ARG A 147 3.24 -18.91 32.01
C ARG A 147 3.42 -20.43 32.03
N GLY A 148 2.68 -21.14 31.19
CA GLY A 148 2.85 -22.59 31.02
C GLY A 148 4.18 -22.92 30.32
N LEU A 149 4.58 -22.12 29.33
CA LEU A 149 5.88 -22.28 28.68
C LEU A 149 7.06 -21.84 29.56
N PHE A 150 6.94 -20.79 30.36
CA PHE A 150 8.05 -20.25 31.15
C PHE A 150 7.59 -20.03 32.60
N PRO A 151 7.66 -21.07 33.44
CA PRO A 151 7.08 -21.00 34.78
C PRO A 151 7.71 -19.99 35.74
N TRP A 152 8.92 -19.56 35.44
CA TRP A 152 9.70 -18.60 36.22
C TRP A 152 9.47 -17.14 35.82
N THR A 153 8.78 -16.89 34.70
CA THR A 153 8.69 -15.54 34.12
C THR A 153 7.74 -14.62 34.90
N ARG A 154 8.06 -13.33 34.93
CA ARG A 154 7.21 -12.28 35.51
C ARG A 154 6.56 -11.46 34.39
N PHE A 155 5.33 -11.01 34.61
CA PHE A 155 4.58 -10.19 33.67
C PHE A 155 4.41 -8.78 34.21
N VAL A 156 4.84 -7.79 33.43
CA VAL A 156 4.63 -6.38 33.73
C VAL A 156 3.64 -5.83 32.71
N HIS A 157 2.41 -5.59 33.15
CA HIS A 157 1.34 -5.04 32.32
C HIS A 157 1.26 -3.53 32.50
N ILE A 158 1.57 -2.76 31.46
CA ILE A 158 1.38 -1.31 31.51
C ILE A 158 -0.02 -0.91 31.01
N VAL A 159 -0.73 -0.19 31.87
CA VAL A 159 -2.06 0.36 31.60
C VAL A 159 -1.96 1.87 31.53
N ARG A 160 -2.60 2.46 30.52
CA ARG A 160 -2.73 3.91 30.31
C ARG A 160 -4.21 4.22 30.11
N ASP A 161 -4.62 5.46 30.39
CA ASP A 161 -5.94 5.97 30.07
C ASP A 161 -6.29 5.61 28.61
N GLY A 162 -7.38 4.85 28.45
CA GLY A 162 -7.81 4.31 27.17
C GLY A 162 -8.11 5.37 26.12
N ARG A 163 -8.45 6.59 26.56
CA ARG A 163 -8.83 7.71 25.69
C ARG A 163 -7.60 8.34 25.05
N ASP A 164 -6.55 8.53 25.84
CA ASP A 164 -5.23 8.93 25.35
C ASP A 164 -4.59 7.87 24.45
N VAL A 165 -4.79 6.60 24.80
CA VAL A 165 -4.40 5.46 23.96
C VAL A 165 -5.14 5.53 22.62
N ALA A 166 -6.44 5.80 22.62
CA ALA A 166 -7.24 5.94 21.42
C ALA A 166 -6.72 7.04 20.49
N LEU A 167 -6.43 8.23 21.02
CA LEU A 167 -5.80 9.32 20.24
C LEU A 167 -4.51 8.86 19.55
N SER A 168 -3.65 8.12 20.25
CA SER A 168 -2.42 7.59 19.65
C SER A 168 -2.69 6.44 18.67
N LEU A 169 -3.70 5.60 18.91
CA LEU A 169 -4.08 4.51 18.02
C LEU A 169 -4.63 5.04 16.70
N LEU A 170 -5.44 6.10 16.72
CA LEU A 170 -5.97 6.76 15.52
C LEU A 170 -4.85 7.23 14.56
N GLU A 171 -3.72 7.67 15.10
CA GLU A 171 -2.54 8.06 14.32
C GLU A 171 -1.69 6.85 13.87
N TRP A 172 -1.61 5.82 14.72
CA TRP A 172 -0.64 4.72 14.57
C TRP A 172 -1.17 3.53 13.76
N ALA A 173 -2.48 3.27 13.84
CA ALA A 173 -3.13 2.13 13.22
C ALA A 173 -3.32 2.33 11.71
N SER A 174 -3.34 1.21 10.97
CA SER A 174 -3.56 1.19 9.53
C SER A 174 -4.21 -0.14 9.12
N PRO A 175 -4.65 -0.32 7.86
CA PRO A 175 -5.29 -1.56 7.40
C PRO A 175 -4.47 -2.82 7.68
N HIS A 176 -3.14 -2.71 7.74
CA HIS A 176 -2.22 -3.83 7.96
C HIS A 176 -1.62 -3.86 9.37
N LYS A 177 -2.08 -2.98 10.27
CA LYS A 177 -1.40 -2.72 11.55
C LYS A 177 -2.36 -2.34 12.66
N GLY A 178 -2.32 -3.10 13.75
CA GLY A 178 -3.09 -2.79 14.95
C GLY A 178 -4.60 -2.95 14.75
N PRO A 179 -5.44 -2.18 15.48
CA PRO A 179 -6.89 -2.24 15.35
C PRO A 179 -7.42 -1.76 13.99
N GLY A 180 -6.60 -1.09 13.17
CA GLY A 180 -6.97 -0.60 11.84
C GLY A 180 -7.34 -1.69 10.83
N ARG A 181 -7.09 -2.97 11.15
CA ARG A 181 -7.45 -4.12 10.32
C ARG A 181 -8.93 -4.53 10.39
N PHE A 182 -9.66 -4.05 11.41
CA PHE A 182 -11.06 -4.44 11.61
C PHE A 182 -11.97 -3.62 10.72
N ALA A 183 -13.00 -4.23 10.13
CA ALA A 183 -13.95 -3.53 9.27
C ALA A 183 -14.63 -2.37 10.02
N LEU A 184 -15.01 -2.59 11.30
CA LEU A 184 -15.60 -1.55 12.15
C LEU A 184 -14.70 -0.31 12.34
N TRP A 185 -13.37 -0.41 12.11
CA TRP A 185 -12.45 0.72 12.24
C TRP A 185 -12.78 1.85 11.26
N TYR A 186 -13.30 1.51 10.08
CA TYR A 186 -13.59 2.51 9.06
C TYR A 186 -14.92 3.24 9.29
N GLU A 187 -15.83 2.62 10.06
CA GLU A 187 -17.12 3.20 10.43
C GLU A 187 -17.07 3.94 11.76
N GLU A 188 -16.49 3.32 12.78
CA GLU A 188 -16.40 3.82 14.15
C GLU A 188 -14.99 3.57 14.72
N PRO A 189 -13.97 4.29 14.22
CA PRO A 189 -12.58 4.09 14.66
C PRO A 189 -12.41 4.30 16.16
N MET A 190 -13.15 5.26 16.75
CA MET A 190 -13.16 5.48 18.19
C MET A 190 -13.76 4.29 18.96
N ALA A 191 -14.85 3.70 18.45
CA ALA A 191 -15.42 2.50 19.07
C ALA A 191 -14.45 1.33 19.04
N VAL A 192 -13.76 1.13 17.91
CA VAL A 192 -12.73 0.09 17.80
C VAL A 192 -11.56 0.38 18.73
N CYS A 193 -11.11 1.63 18.88
CA CYS A 193 -10.10 1.99 19.86
C CYS A 193 -10.53 1.62 21.29
N ALA A 194 -11.74 2.02 21.68
CA ALA A 194 -12.30 1.75 23.00
C ALA A 194 -12.42 0.24 23.27
N LEU A 195 -13.02 -0.51 22.35
CA LEU A 195 -13.22 -1.95 22.45
C LEU A 195 -11.90 -2.73 22.40
N TRP A 196 -10.95 -2.32 21.55
CA TRP A 196 -9.62 -2.93 21.49
C TRP A 196 -8.82 -2.73 22.77
N TRP A 197 -8.82 -1.50 23.30
CA TRP A 197 -8.18 -1.20 24.59
C TRP A 197 -8.84 -2.01 25.72
N ARG A 198 -10.17 -1.98 25.79
CA ARG A 198 -10.96 -2.74 26.77
C ARG A 198 -10.62 -4.21 26.74
N ASP A 199 -10.69 -4.83 25.56
CA ASP A 199 -10.45 -6.25 25.36
C ASP A 199 -9.02 -6.66 25.75
N LEU A 200 -8.00 -5.85 25.42
CA LEU A 200 -6.63 -6.13 25.83
C LEU A 200 -6.40 -6.02 27.34
N VAL A 201 -6.96 -4.99 27.99
CA VAL A 201 -6.82 -4.78 29.44
C VAL A 201 -7.56 -5.88 30.20
N LEU A 202 -8.81 -6.16 29.82
CA LEU A 202 -9.60 -7.22 30.45
C LEU A 202 -8.99 -8.61 30.23
N ALA A 203 -8.42 -8.88 29.05
CA ALA A 203 -7.71 -10.14 28.82
C ALA A 203 -6.53 -10.32 29.79
N ALA A 204 -5.77 -9.25 30.04
CA ALA A 204 -4.68 -9.25 31.00
C ALA A 204 -5.18 -9.56 32.42
N GLN A 205 -6.16 -8.78 32.89
CA GLN A 205 -6.66 -8.87 34.27
C GLN A 205 -7.34 -10.23 34.53
N ARG A 206 -8.08 -10.74 33.54
CA ARG A 206 -8.66 -12.09 33.60
C ARG A 206 -7.60 -13.17 33.71
N ASP A 207 -6.52 -13.08 32.93
CA ASP A 207 -5.46 -14.08 32.96
C ASP A 207 -4.55 -13.92 34.18
N ALA A 208 -4.39 -12.70 34.70
CA ALA A 208 -3.67 -12.38 35.94
C ALA A 208 -4.24 -13.14 37.15
N ILE A 209 -5.57 -13.26 37.24
CA ILE A 209 -6.24 -14.06 38.27
C ILE A 209 -5.77 -15.52 38.23
N ALA A 210 -5.61 -16.09 37.02
CA ALA A 210 -5.23 -17.49 36.85
C ALA A 210 -3.73 -17.77 37.07
N ILE A 211 -2.85 -16.82 36.74
CA ILE A 211 -1.40 -16.99 36.89
C ILE A 211 -0.87 -16.54 38.26
N GLY A 212 -1.66 -15.77 39.01
CA GLY A 212 -1.37 -15.36 40.39
C GLY A 212 -0.63 -14.03 40.53
N LYS A 213 -0.97 -13.28 41.59
CA LYS A 213 -0.48 -11.91 41.86
C LYS A 213 1.03 -11.80 42.05
N HIS A 214 1.72 -12.88 42.43
CA HIS A 214 3.18 -12.89 42.55
C HIS A 214 3.89 -12.91 41.19
N THR A 215 3.18 -13.19 40.09
CA THR A 215 3.76 -13.27 38.74
C THR A 215 3.29 -12.16 37.81
N TYR A 216 2.35 -11.32 38.24
CA TYR A 216 1.77 -10.26 37.44
C TYR A 216 1.79 -8.94 38.23
N PHE A 217 2.30 -7.88 37.61
CA PHE A 217 2.32 -6.53 38.15
C PHE A 217 1.78 -5.55 37.14
N GLU A 218 0.84 -4.70 37.57
CA GLU A 218 0.24 -3.67 36.73
C GLU A 218 0.90 -2.31 37.02
N VAL A 219 1.44 -1.68 35.98
CA VAL A 219 2.06 -0.35 36.05
C VAL A 219 1.12 0.66 35.41
N ARG A 220 0.79 1.73 36.11
CA ARG A 220 0.03 2.86 35.52
C ARG A 220 0.98 3.78 34.77
N TYR A 221 0.71 4.06 33.51
CA TYR A 221 1.54 4.94 32.69
C TYR A 221 1.64 6.33 33.31
N GLU A 222 0.52 6.86 33.81
CA GLU A 222 0.38 8.18 34.41
C GLU A 222 1.24 8.30 35.68
N GLN A 223 1.25 7.25 36.51
CA GLN A 223 2.12 7.19 37.70
C GLN A 223 3.60 7.04 37.28
N LEU A 224 3.90 6.21 36.28
CA LEU A 224 5.26 6.03 35.76
C LEU A 224 5.86 7.33 35.22
N VAL A 225 5.07 8.19 34.58
CA VAL A 225 5.56 9.49 34.08
C VAL A 225 5.47 10.62 35.09
N GLY A 226 4.54 10.55 36.06
CA GLY A 226 4.41 11.53 37.13
C GLY A 226 5.44 11.34 38.25
N ASN A 227 5.61 10.10 38.71
CA ASN A 227 6.49 9.68 39.80
C ASN A 227 7.43 8.53 39.33
N PRO A 228 8.35 8.80 38.39
CA PRO A 228 9.16 7.76 37.77
C PRO A 228 10.06 7.00 38.75
N SER A 229 10.67 7.68 39.73
CA SER A 229 11.59 7.03 40.69
C SER A 229 10.85 5.99 41.55
N GLU A 230 9.76 6.39 42.20
CA GLU A 230 8.91 5.52 43.01
C GLU A 230 8.37 4.34 42.19
N SER A 231 7.81 4.60 41.00
CA SER A 231 7.25 3.56 40.12
C SER A 231 8.30 2.52 39.72
N VAL A 232 9.54 2.94 39.47
CA VAL A 232 10.64 2.04 39.10
C VAL A 232 11.16 1.26 40.30
N GLN A 233 11.19 1.85 41.50
CA GLN A 233 11.55 1.13 42.73
C GLN A 233 10.55 0.01 43.04
N GLU A 234 9.24 0.28 42.93
CA GLU A 234 8.20 -0.73 43.10
C GLU A 234 8.31 -1.84 42.06
N LEU A 235 8.59 -1.47 40.81
CA LEU A 235 8.80 -2.43 39.73
C LEU A 235 10.03 -3.32 39.97
N CYS A 236 11.15 -2.74 40.42
CA CYS A 236 12.35 -3.47 40.80
C CYS A 236 12.08 -4.44 41.95
N LYS A 237 11.34 -4.00 42.98
CA LYS A 237 10.89 -4.87 44.08
C LYS A 237 10.03 -6.03 43.58
N PHE A 238 9.08 -5.78 42.68
CA PHE A 238 8.29 -6.84 42.07
C PHE A 238 9.12 -7.79 41.22
N LEU A 239 10.17 -7.30 40.56
CA LEU A 239 11.07 -8.11 39.74
C LEU A 239 12.20 -8.76 40.55
N ASP A 240 12.32 -8.55 41.86
CA ASP A 240 13.49 -8.94 42.66
C ASP A 240 14.82 -8.50 42.02
N LEU A 241 14.83 -7.28 41.48
CA LEU A 241 16.02 -6.61 40.98
C LEU A 241 16.39 -5.44 41.91
N PRO A 242 17.68 -5.15 42.13
CA PRO A 242 18.07 -3.92 42.80
C PRO A 242 17.60 -2.71 41.99
N TYR A 243 17.19 -1.65 42.67
CA TYR A 243 16.96 -0.37 41.99
C TYR A 243 18.31 0.20 41.52
N ASP A 244 18.34 0.74 40.30
CA ASP A 244 19.53 1.39 39.74
C ASP A 244 19.15 2.70 39.05
N GLU A 245 19.82 3.79 39.42
CA GLU A 245 19.53 5.14 38.90
C GLU A 245 19.70 5.25 37.36
N ARG A 246 20.53 4.39 36.75
CA ARG A 246 20.73 4.35 35.29
C ARG A 246 19.46 4.09 34.51
N MET A 247 18.49 3.43 35.15
CA MET A 247 17.16 3.16 34.59
C MET A 247 16.40 4.46 34.25
N LEU A 248 16.74 5.58 34.89
CA LEU A 248 16.10 6.89 34.70
C LEU A 248 17.07 7.99 34.22
N SER A 249 18.38 7.88 34.46
CA SER A 249 19.34 8.94 34.08
C SER A 249 19.69 8.98 32.58
N SER A 250 19.43 7.91 31.84
CA SER A 250 19.87 7.75 30.44
C SER A 250 18.96 8.41 29.38
N PHE A 251 17.92 9.17 29.78
CA PHE A 251 17.01 9.87 28.85
C PHE A 251 17.49 11.27 28.43
N GLY A 252 18.52 11.82 29.09
CA GLY A 252 19.01 13.18 28.88
C GLY A 252 20.15 13.28 27.88
N ALA A 253 19.87 13.39 26.57
CA ALA A 253 20.88 13.87 25.60
C ALA A 253 20.34 14.45 24.27
N LYS A 254 19.03 14.52 24.02
CA LYS A 254 18.51 15.05 22.74
C LYS A 254 17.28 15.93 22.93
N THR A 255 17.47 17.13 23.45
CA THR A 255 16.50 18.22 23.42
C THR A 255 16.85 19.19 22.30
N GLU A 256 16.65 18.79 21.05
CA GLU A 256 16.66 19.72 19.90
C GLU A 256 15.23 20.21 19.57
N PRO A 257 15.05 21.50 19.18
CA PRO A 257 13.76 22.05 18.77
C PRO A 257 13.09 21.29 17.61
N ALA A 258 13.88 20.59 16.78
CA ALA A 258 13.43 19.79 15.63
C ALA A 258 12.68 18.48 16.00
N LEU A 259 12.50 18.19 17.30
CA LEU A 259 11.86 16.95 17.78
C LEU A 259 10.37 17.11 18.13
N ARG A 260 9.80 18.32 18.09
CA ARG A 260 8.38 18.58 18.42
C ARG A 260 7.39 17.86 17.49
N ASP A 261 7.77 17.61 16.23
CA ASP A 261 6.93 16.92 15.24
C ASP A 261 7.11 15.39 15.21
N ARG A 262 7.93 14.83 16.12
CA ARG A 262 8.23 13.39 16.17
C ARG A 262 7.48 12.74 17.33
N SER A 263 6.99 11.51 17.12
CA SER A 263 6.39 10.72 18.22
C SER A 263 7.39 10.57 19.39
N ALA A 264 6.92 10.52 20.65
CA ALA A 264 7.79 10.34 21.83
C ALA A 264 8.75 9.13 21.70
N LYS A 265 8.33 8.08 20.98
CA LYS A 265 9.17 6.91 20.65
C LYS A 265 10.38 7.29 19.80
N SER A 266 10.21 8.15 18.79
CA SER A 266 11.26 8.64 17.89
C SER A 266 12.08 9.80 18.47
N ALA A 267 11.50 10.55 19.40
CA ALA A 267 12.16 11.68 20.06
C ALA A 267 12.98 11.27 21.29
N TRP A 268 12.91 10.01 21.73
CA TRP A 268 13.64 9.50 22.91
C TRP A 268 13.42 10.34 24.17
N LEU A 269 12.20 10.88 24.32
CA LEU A 269 11.87 11.74 25.45
C LEU A 269 11.98 10.96 26.78
N PRO A 270 12.36 11.63 27.88
CA PRO A 270 12.19 11.10 29.23
C PRO A 270 10.71 10.80 29.52
N PRO A 271 10.39 10.10 30.63
CA PRO A 271 9.02 10.03 31.13
C PRO A 271 8.40 11.44 31.17
N THR A 272 7.46 11.71 30.26
CA THR A 272 6.91 13.06 30.03
C THR A 272 5.40 12.99 30.16
N PRO A 273 4.80 13.65 31.17
CA PRO A 273 3.35 13.82 31.29
C PRO A 273 2.76 14.68 30.17
N GLY A 274 1.44 14.62 29.98
CA GLY A 274 0.70 15.61 29.17
C GLY A 274 0.92 15.58 27.65
N LEU A 275 1.52 14.52 27.09
CA LEU A 275 1.74 14.41 25.64
C LEU A 275 0.45 14.34 24.80
N ARG A 276 -0.68 14.02 25.43
CA ARG A 276 -2.03 13.97 24.85
C ARG A 276 -3.02 14.34 25.94
N ASP A 277 -4.15 14.90 25.54
CA ASP A 277 -5.25 15.22 26.43
C ASP A 277 -6.58 15.02 25.70
N TRP A 278 -7.22 13.87 25.96
CA TRP A 278 -8.52 13.55 25.39
C TRP A 278 -9.61 14.58 25.75
N ARG A 279 -9.48 15.32 26.86
CA ARG A 279 -10.51 16.30 27.28
C ARG A 279 -10.70 17.41 26.25
N THR A 280 -9.59 17.84 25.67
CA THR A 280 -9.57 18.90 24.65
C THR A 280 -9.58 18.35 23.22
N GLN A 281 -9.10 17.11 23.02
CA GLN A 281 -8.92 16.52 21.69
C GLN A 281 -10.09 15.63 21.23
N PHE A 282 -10.94 15.11 22.13
CA PHE A 282 -12.13 14.35 21.74
C PHE A 282 -13.30 15.29 21.37
N HIS A 283 -13.98 14.95 20.28
CA HIS A 283 -15.30 15.51 19.98
C HIS A 283 -16.34 15.04 21.02
N PRO A 284 -17.39 15.82 21.35
CA PRO A 284 -18.44 15.41 22.30
C PRO A 284 -19.01 14.00 22.05
N ARG A 285 -19.39 13.68 20.80
CA ARG A 285 -19.84 12.31 20.43
C ARG A 285 -18.80 11.22 20.73
N GLU A 286 -17.50 11.51 20.57
CA GLU A 286 -16.44 10.54 20.87
C GLU A 286 -16.31 10.30 22.38
N LYS A 287 -16.48 11.34 23.19
CA LYS A 287 -16.55 11.24 24.64
C LYS A 287 -17.71 10.35 25.08
N GLU A 288 -18.91 10.60 24.55
CA GLU A 288 -20.08 9.76 24.82
C GLU A 288 -19.87 8.31 24.38
N LEU A 289 -19.35 8.10 23.16
CA LEU A 289 -19.16 6.76 22.60
C LEU A 289 -18.11 5.96 23.37
N PHE A 290 -17.00 6.59 23.76
CA PHE A 290 -15.99 5.95 24.59
C PHE A 290 -16.54 5.64 25.99
N GLN A 291 -17.28 6.57 26.59
CA GLN A 291 -17.97 6.34 27.87
C GLN A 291 -18.93 5.16 27.78
N ALA A 292 -19.74 5.09 26.71
CA ALA A 292 -20.70 4.03 26.50
C ALA A 292 -20.02 2.66 26.36
N LEU A 293 -18.86 2.57 25.71
CA LEU A 293 -18.18 1.31 25.39
C LEU A 293 -17.19 0.82 26.46
N ALA A 294 -16.56 1.73 27.18
CA ALA A 294 -15.45 1.44 28.08
C ALA A 294 -15.46 2.26 29.39
N GLY A 295 -16.53 3.01 29.67
CA GLY A 295 -16.65 3.87 30.84
C GLY A 295 -16.61 3.13 32.18
N ASP A 296 -17.24 1.97 32.25
CA ASP A 296 -17.17 1.06 33.40
C ASP A 296 -15.73 0.60 33.69
N LEU A 297 -14.95 0.28 32.64
CA LEU A 297 -13.55 -0.08 32.81
C LEU A 297 -12.70 1.13 33.17
N LEU A 298 -12.98 2.32 32.64
CA LEU A 298 -12.30 3.56 33.05
C LEU A 298 -12.51 3.80 34.55
N GLU A 299 -13.74 3.71 35.04
CA GLU A 299 -14.09 3.87 36.45
C GLU A 299 -13.43 2.82 37.34
N HIS A 300 -13.49 1.54 36.95
CA HIS A 300 -12.79 0.46 37.67
C HIS A 300 -11.29 0.71 37.80
N LEU A 301 -10.72 1.34 36.77
CA LEU A 301 -9.33 1.73 36.69
C LEU A 301 -9.05 3.09 37.34
N GLY A 302 -10.01 3.73 38.00
CA GLY A 302 -9.83 5.01 38.69
C GLY A 302 -9.67 6.22 37.77
N TYR A 303 -10.11 6.13 36.52
CA TYR A 303 -10.16 7.27 35.59
C TYR A 303 -11.52 7.96 35.64
N GLU A 304 -11.53 9.29 35.53
CA GLU A 304 -12.78 10.07 35.48
C GLU A 304 -13.67 9.66 34.29
N PRO A 305 -15.00 9.85 34.35
CA PRO A 305 -15.90 9.62 33.22
C PRO A 305 -15.55 10.50 32.02
N SER A 306 -15.83 10.01 30.81
CA SER A 306 -15.57 10.76 29.57
C SER A 306 -16.68 11.76 29.25
N ALA A 307 -17.91 11.46 29.67
CA ALA A 307 -19.11 12.25 29.46
C ALA A 307 -20.09 12.07 30.64
N GLU A 308 -20.85 13.11 30.97
CA GLU A 308 -21.84 13.08 32.06
C GLU A 308 -23.14 12.34 31.68
N ALA A 309 -23.53 12.42 30.41
CA ALA A 309 -24.69 11.73 29.86
C ALA A 309 -24.33 11.11 28.49
N ILE A 310 -25.00 10.01 28.15
CA ILE A 310 -24.88 9.35 26.84
C ILE A 310 -26.23 9.50 26.13
N SER A 311 -26.22 10.09 24.94
CA SER A 311 -27.42 10.22 24.12
C SER A 311 -27.97 8.86 23.68
N ALA A 312 -29.29 8.77 23.46
CA ALA A 312 -29.94 7.53 23.03
C ALA A 312 -29.36 6.99 21.69
N GLU A 313 -28.99 7.88 20.77
CA GLU A 313 -28.34 7.54 19.51
C GLU A 313 -26.97 6.87 19.74
N VAL A 314 -26.12 7.48 20.58
CA VAL A 314 -24.80 6.91 20.91
C VAL A 314 -24.95 5.60 21.68
N GLN A 315 -25.94 5.50 22.56
CA GLN A 315 -26.22 4.27 23.31
C GLN A 315 -26.55 3.11 22.37
N GLN A 316 -27.42 3.34 21.37
CA GLN A 316 -27.74 2.35 20.35
C GLN A 316 -26.50 1.98 19.53
N ARG A 317 -25.75 2.98 19.04
CA ARG A 317 -24.55 2.71 18.24
C ARG A 317 -23.47 1.95 19.01
N ALA A 318 -23.29 2.24 20.30
CA ALA A 318 -22.39 1.50 21.16
C ALA A 318 -22.84 0.04 21.34
N SER A 319 -24.15 -0.21 21.40
CA SER A 319 -24.72 -1.57 21.41
C SER A 319 -24.36 -2.33 20.13
N ASP A 320 -24.55 -1.71 18.96
CA ASP A 320 -24.23 -2.31 17.67
C ASP A 320 -22.73 -2.64 17.56
N CYS A 321 -21.86 -1.69 17.98
CA CYS A 321 -20.41 -1.89 17.99
C CYS A 321 -20.00 -3.07 18.89
N ARG A 322 -20.62 -3.21 20.08
CA ARG A 322 -20.39 -4.35 20.97
C ARG A 322 -20.87 -5.66 20.38
N ALA A 323 -22.03 -5.68 19.74
CA ALA A 323 -22.54 -6.87 19.06
C ALA A 323 -21.57 -7.33 17.96
N TRP A 324 -21.14 -6.38 17.11
CA TRP A 324 -20.15 -6.63 16.07
C TRP A 324 -18.84 -7.17 16.64
N TRP A 325 -18.32 -6.55 17.71
CA TRP A 325 -17.06 -6.94 18.34
C TRP A 325 -17.09 -8.36 18.89
N ARG A 326 -18.19 -8.72 19.58
CA ARG A 326 -18.41 -10.08 20.08
C ARG A 326 -18.42 -11.11 18.96
N GLU A 327 -19.16 -10.81 17.89
CA GLU A 327 -19.32 -11.72 16.75
C GLU A 327 -18.03 -11.88 15.94
N HIS A 328 -17.19 -10.85 15.80
CA HIS A 328 -16.08 -10.86 14.84
C HIS A 328 -14.70 -10.98 15.48
N VAL A 329 -14.57 -10.63 16.76
CA VAL A 329 -13.29 -10.59 17.48
C VAL A 329 -13.27 -11.63 18.60
N GLU A 330 -14.30 -11.65 19.45
CA GLU A 330 -14.33 -12.53 20.63
C GLU A 330 -14.69 -13.98 20.26
N SER A 331 -15.65 -14.20 19.35
CA SER A 331 -16.06 -15.54 18.89
C SER A 331 -14.89 -16.36 18.30
N ARG A 332 -13.98 -15.69 17.57
CA ARG A 332 -12.76 -16.28 16.99
C ARG A 332 -11.71 -16.65 18.04
N ALA A 333 -11.78 -16.09 19.24
CA ALA A 333 -10.90 -16.46 20.35
C ALA A 333 -11.37 -17.72 21.07
N THR A 334 -12.66 -18.06 20.99
CA THR A 334 -13.27 -19.27 21.56
C THR A 334 -13.36 -20.46 20.60
N ASP A 335 -13.34 -20.23 19.29
CA ASP A 335 -13.63 -21.27 18.28
C ASP A 335 -12.41 -22.06 17.77
N SER A 336 -11.34 -22.17 18.58
CA SER A 336 -10.25 -23.13 18.31
C SER A 336 -10.64 -24.59 18.60
N ARG A 337 -11.95 -24.88 18.76
CA ARG A 337 -12.50 -26.24 19.00
C ARG A 337 -13.27 -26.80 17.82
N LYS A 338 -13.45 -26.08 16.71
CA LYS A 338 -14.06 -26.61 15.49
C LYS A 338 -13.18 -26.37 14.26
N SER A 339 -12.08 -27.10 14.19
CA SER A 339 -11.49 -27.46 12.90
C SER A 339 -11.59 -28.97 12.69
N ARG A 340 -12.75 -29.45 12.23
CA ARG A 340 -12.91 -30.32 11.06
C ARG A 340 -14.28 -30.97 11.02
N CYS A 341 -14.72 -31.18 9.78
CA CYS A 341 -15.80 -32.07 9.35
C CYS A 341 -17.21 -31.58 9.66
N GLU A 342 -17.73 -30.72 8.78
CA GLU A 342 -19.07 -30.95 8.21
C GLU A 342 -19.15 -30.18 6.89
N SER A 343 -19.41 -30.90 5.81
CA SER A 343 -19.63 -30.33 4.48
C SER A 343 -20.91 -29.49 4.48
N PRO A 344 -20.93 -28.29 3.91
CA PRO A 344 -22.19 -27.67 3.49
C PRO A 344 -22.57 -28.20 2.10
N LEU A 345 -22.71 -29.53 1.99
CA LEU A 345 -23.67 -30.12 1.07
C LEU A 345 -24.95 -30.25 1.90
N GLN A 346 -26.07 -29.76 1.37
CA GLN A 346 -27.41 -29.76 1.98
C GLN A 346 -27.75 -28.56 2.88
N ARG A 347 -27.83 -27.38 2.26
CA ARG A 347 -28.93 -26.45 2.55
C ARG A 347 -29.52 -25.91 1.24
N THR A 348 -30.63 -26.55 0.88
CA THR A 348 -31.67 -26.14 -0.07
C THR A 348 -31.24 -25.78 -1.50
N ASN A 349 -31.46 -26.72 -2.41
CA ASN A 349 -31.73 -26.49 -3.83
C ASN A 349 -32.60 -25.23 -4.02
N ARG A 350 -31.97 -24.11 -4.38
CA ARG A 350 -32.56 -23.13 -5.28
C ARG A 350 -31.74 -23.20 -6.55
N SER A 351 -32.38 -23.76 -7.58
CA SER A 351 -32.03 -23.76 -9.00
C SER A 351 -30.65 -23.18 -9.31
N THR A 352 -29.72 -24.07 -9.67
CA THR A 352 -28.67 -23.77 -10.63
C THR A 352 -29.32 -23.12 -11.84
N THR A 353 -29.34 -21.79 -11.85
CA THR A 353 -29.73 -21.04 -13.03
C THR A 353 -28.51 -21.12 -13.93
N THR A 354 -28.60 -21.98 -14.93
CA THR A 354 -27.71 -21.98 -16.08
C THR A 354 -27.45 -20.53 -16.48
N VAL A 355 -26.18 -20.13 -16.50
CA VAL A 355 -25.75 -18.82 -17.00
C VAL A 355 -26.37 -18.67 -18.38
N GLY A 356 -27.36 -17.79 -18.51
CA GLY A 356 -27.96 -17.48 -19.80
C GLY A 356 -26.89 -16.91 -20.75
N PRO A 357 -27.06 -17.02 -22.07
CA PRO A 357 -26.12 -16.46 -23.02
C PRO A 357 -25.94 -14.96 -22.72
N HIS A 358 -24.69 -14.50 -22.58
CA HIS A 358 -24.35 -13.09 -22.46
C HIS A 358 -24.86 -12.36 -23.71
N ARG A 359 -26.04 -11.74 -23.63
CA ARG A 359 -26.84 -11.37 -24.82
C ARG A 359 -26.27 -10.21 -25.65
N ASN A 360 -25.17 -9.57 -25.23
CA ASN A 360 -24.67 -8.31 -25.80
C ASN A 360 -23.15 -8.25 -26.05
N LEU A 361 -22.44 -9.37 -26.11
CA LEU A 361 -21.02 -9.36 -26.50
C LEU A 361 -20.87 -9.26 -28.02
N THR A 362 -19.84 -8.54 -28.49
CA THR A 362 -19.42 -8.65 -29.89
C THR A 362 -18.94 -10.07 -30.19
N PRO A 363 -19.03 -10.58 -31.43
CA PRO A 363 -18.52 -11.92 -31.76
C PRO A 363 -17.05 -12.13 -31.32
N PRO A 364 -16.13 -11.17 -31.52
CA PRO A 364 -14.74 -11.32 -31.03
C PRO A 364 -14.61 -11.38 -29.50
N ASP A 365 -15.41 -10.61 -28.75
CA ASP A 365 -15.40 -10.69 -27.29
C ASP A 365 -15.96 -12.04 -26.81
N ALA A 366 -17.00 -12.57 -27.47
CA ALA A 366 -17.57 -13.87 -27.14
C ALA A 366 -16.57 -15.01 -27.39
N GLU A 367 -15.84 -15.00 -28.50
CA GLU A 367 -14.76 -15.95 -28.78
C GLU A 367 -13.62 -15.85 -27.76
N LEU A 368 -13.24 -14.63 -27.35
CA LEU A 368 -12.24 -14.42 -26.31
C LEU A 368 -12.68 -15.01 -24.96
N VAL A 369 -13.93 -14.80 -24.56
CA VAL A 369 -14.52 -15.36 -23.33
C VAL A 369 -14.53 -16.89 -23.36
N GLN A 370 -14.92 -17.49 -24.47
CA GLN A 370 -14.93 -18.96 -24.60
C GLN A 370 -13.52 -19.55 -24.45
N ARG A 371 -12.52 -18.83 -24.97
CA ARG A 371 -11.12 -19.25 -24.93
C ARG A 371 -10.45 -19.06 -23.57
N ASP A 372 -10.74 -17.98 -22.85
CA ASP A 372 -10.21 -17.73 -21.51
C ASP A 372 -11.21 -18.14 -20.42
N SER A 373 -11.55 -19.42 -20.40
CA SER A 373 -12.46 -20.03 -19.42
C SER A 373 -11.93 -20.01 -17.99
N ALA A 374 -10.63 -19.73 -17.79
CA ALA A 374 -10.03 -19.55 -16.48
C ALA A 374 -10.53 -18.29 -15.77
N LEU A 375 -11.13 -17.33 -16.50
CA LEU A 375 -11.68 -16.09 -15.97
C LEU A 375 -13.21 -16.08 -16.08
N PRO A 376 -13.95 -16.65 -15.11
CA PRO A 376 -15.42 -16.75 -15.18
C PRO A 376 -16.11 -15.38 -15.26
N GLY A 377 -15.46 -14.33 -14.76
CA GLY A 377 -15.96 -12.95 -14.79
C GLY A 377 -15.59 -12.14 -16.03
N LEU A 378 -14.86 -12.72 -17.00
CA LEU A 378 -14.38 -11.95 -18.15
C LEU A 378 -15.52 -11.37 -18.98
N ALA A 379 -16.56 -12.16 -19.26
CA ALA A 379 -17.74 -11.70 -20.00
C ALA A 379 -18.40 -10.47 -19.38
N LEU A 380 -18.51 -10.45 -18.04
CA LEU A 380 -19.07 -9.32 -17.31
C LEU A 380 -18.24 -8.04 -17.51
N LEU A 381 -16.90 -8.15 -17.50
CA LEU A 381 -16.01 -7.01 -17.69
C LEU A 381 -15.99 -6.48 -19.13
N LEU A 382 -16.43 -7.29 -20.10
CA LEU A 382 -16.51 -6.89 -21.51
C LEU A 382 -17.88 -6.29 -21.88
N SER A 383 -18.88 -6.44 -21.00
CA SER A 383 -20.25 -5.98 -21.21
C SER A 383 -20.63 -4.85 -20.25
N ASP A 384 -20.65 -3.62 -20.77
CA ASP A 384 -21.03 -2.41 -20.01
C ASP A 384 -22.43 -2.53 -19.38
N ASN A 385 -23.41 -3.06 -20.14
CA ASN A 385 -24.78 -3.25 -19.67
C ASN A 385 -24.88 -4.29 -18.56
N GLU A 386 -24.16 -5.41 -18.69
CA GLU A 386 -24.17 -6.45 -17.64
C GLU A 386 -23.44 -5.98 -16.39
N MET A 387 -22.34 -5.24 -16.54
CA MET A 387 -21.64 -4.62 -15.42
C MET A 387 -22.56 -3.63 -14.67
N ALA A 388 -23.24 -2.73 -15.39
CA ALA A 388 -24.19 -1.80 -14.80
C ALA A 388 -25.27 -2.53 -14.02
N ALA A 389 -25.91 -3.55 -14.63
CA ALA A 389 -26.95 -4.34 -13.99
C ALA A 389 -26.44 -5.12 -12.77
N ALA A 390 -25.23 -5.69 -12.83
CA ALA A 390 -24.63 -6.43 -11.72
C ALA A 390 -24.30 -5.52 -10.54
N VAL A 391 -23.74 -4.34 -10.79
CA VAL A 391 -23.46 -3.35 -9.74
C VAL A 391 -24.76 -2.76 -9.19
N ALA A 392 -25.75 -2.44 -10.02
CA ALA A 392 -27.05 -1.93 -9.60
C ALA A 392 -27.76 -2.88 -8.62
N ARG A 393 -27.76 -4.19 -8.91
CA ARG A 393 -28.35 -5.22 -8.01
C ARG A 393 -27.67 -5.25 -6.64
N ALA A 394 -26.37 -4.99 -6.60
CA ALA A 394 -25.60 -5.02 -5.36
C ALA A 394 -25.59 -3.69 -4.60
N THR A 395 -25.88 -2.57 -5.28
CA THR A 395 -25.80 -1.20 -4.74
C THR A 395 -27.10 -0.43 -5.00
N TRP A 396 -28.22 -0.98 -4.53
CA TRP A 396 -29.57 -0.48 -4.81
C TRP A 396 -29.85 0.98 -4.41
N HIS A 397 -29.04 1.58 -3.54
CA HIS A 397 -29.17 2.97 -3.09
C HIS A 397 -28.49 3.99 -4.01
N LEU A 398 -27.69 3.54 -4.99
CA LEU A 398 -26.90 4.43 -5.86
C LEU A 398 -27.53 4.75 -7.20
N ASP A 399 -28.68 4.16 -7.51
CA ASP A 399 -29.38 4.39 -8.77
C ASP A 399 -28.43 4.36 -9.98
N ILE A 400 -27.72 3.23 -10.14
CA ILE A 400 -26.77 3.04 -11.25
C ILE A 400 -27.57 2.96 -12.56
N GLN A 401 -27.46 4.00 -13.38
CA GLN A 401 -28.18 4.15 -14.65
C GLN A 401 -27.43 3.49 -15.81
N SER A 402 -26.10 3.63 -15.82
CA SER A 402 -25.24 3.01 -16.83
C SER A 402 -23.81 2.82 -16.31
N ALA A 403 -23.05 1.98 -17.00
CA ALA A 403 -21.62 1.82 -16.78
C ALA A 403 -20.91 1.95 -18.12
N ARG A 404 -19.69 2.50 -18.11
CA ARG A 404 -18.84 2.61 -19.29
C ARG A 404 -17.44 2.14 -18.95
N CYS A 405 -16.98 1.08 -19.59
CA CYS A 405 -15.59 0.65 -19.50
C CYS A 405 -14.69 1.64 -20.25
N ARG A 406 -13.69 2.20 -19.56
CA ARG A 406 -12.77 3.21 -20.12
C ARG A 406 -11.41 2.64 -20.46
N TYR A 407 -11.03 1.53 -19.83
CA TYR A 407 -9.72 0.92 -20.00
C TYR A 407 -9.70 -0.50 -19.44
N LEU A 408 -9.08 -1.43 -20.17
CA LEU A 408 -8.78 -2.78 -19.70
C LEU A 408 -7.28 -3.00 -19.52
N ARG A 409 -6.93 -3.75 -18.48
CA ARG A 409 -5.64 -4.42 -18.31
C ARG A 409 -5.89 -5.91 -18.20
N TYR A 410 -5.74 -6.58 -19.33
CA TYR A 410 -5.95 -8.01 -19.46
C TYR A 410 -4.63 -8.77 -19.41
N LYS A 411 -4.62 -9.84 -18.61
CA LYS A 411 -3.54 -10.83 -18.51
C LYS A 411 -4.18 -12.20 -18.76
N PRO A 412 -3.95 -12.80 -19.95
CA PRO A 412 -4.49 -14.10 -20.32
C PRO A 412 -4.37 -15.15 -19.21
N GLY A 413 -5.47 -15.84 -18.90
CA GLY A 413 -5.52 -16.93 -17.92
C GLY A 413 -5.23 -16.51 -16.48
N ALA A 414 -5.15 -15.21 -16.17
CA ALA A 414 -4.73 -14.73 -14.87
C ALA A 414 -5.66 -13.68 -14.25
N SER A 415 -5.94 -12.60 -14.98
CA SER A 415 -6.81 -11.53 -14.49
C SER A 415 -7.20 -10.56 -15.59
N CYS A 416 -8.38 -9.95 -15.44
CA CYS A 416 -8.76 -8.76 -16.19
C CYS A 416 -9.14 -7.65 -15.21
N LEU A 417 -8.52 -6.47 -15.34
CA LEU A 417 -8.85 -5.28 -14.55
C LEU A 417 -9.40 -4.20 -15.48
N ALA A 418 -10.55 -3.67 -15.15
CA ALA A 418 -11.27 -2.66 -15.93
C ALA A 418 -11.43 -1.38 -15.11
N ALA A 419 -11.23 -0.22 -15.74
CA ALA A 419 -11.64 1.08 -15.21
C ALA A 419 -13.05 1.39 -15.71
N TYR A 420 -13.94 1.80 -14.80
CA TYR A 420 -15.33 2.10 -15.11
C TYR A 420 -15.71 3.51 -14.69
N GLU A 421 -16.55 4.14 -15.51
CA GLU A 421 -17.38 5.29 -15.14
C GLU A 421 -18.82 4.78 -14.97
N PHE A 422 -19.41 4.98 -13.79
CA PHE A 422 -20.80 4.64 -13.50
C PHE A 422 -21.64 5.92 -13.45
N GLN A 423 -22.70 5.98 -14.25
CA GLN A 423 -23.64 7.09 -14.20
C GLN A 423 -24.67 6.84 -13.10
N THR A 424 -24.87 7.83 -12.23
CA THR A 424 -25.89 7.81 -11.16
C THR A 424 -26.72 9.08 -11.21
N SER A 425 -27.85 9.12 -10.49
CA SER A 425 -28.62 10.35 -10.30
C SER A 425 -27.85 11.46 -9.58
N ALA A 426 -26.84 11.11 -8.77
CA ALA A 426 -25.96 12.06 -8.07
C ALA A 426 -24.76 12.52 -8.92
N GLY A 427 -24.55 11.96 -10.11
CA GLY A 427 -23.45 12.29 -11.03
C GLY A 427 -22.62 11.09 -11.46
N VAL A 428 -21.40 11.35 -11.94
CA VAL A 428 -20.48 10.30 -12.43
C VAL A 428 -19.63 9.78 -11.28
N LEU A 429 -19.63 8.46 -11.12
CA LEU A 429 -18.74 7.76 -10.20
C LEU A 429 -17.62 7.02 -10.96
N ASP A 430 -16.38 7.28 -10.58
CA ASP A 430 -15.25 6.45 -11.00
C ASP A 430 -15.12 5.19 -10.14
N GLY A 431 -14.95 4.05 -10.81
CA GLY A 431 -14.70 2.77 -10.17
C GLY A 431 -13.79 1.87 -10.99
N PHE A 432 -13.57 0.67 -10.48
CA PHE A 432 -12.86 -0.39 -11.18
C PHE A 432 -13.54 -1.72 -10.94
N ALA A 433 -13.41 -2.64 -11.89
CA ALA A 433 -13.79 -4.03 -11.71
C ALA A 433 -12.62 -4.95 -12.02
N MET A 434 -12.49 -6.07 -11.31
CA MET A 434 -11.42 -7.03 -11.53
C MET A 434 -11.94 -8.46 -11.49
N ALA A 435 -11.82 -9.16 -12.61
CA ALA A 435 -12.00 -10.61 -12.72
C ALA A 435 -10.67 -11.32 -12.45
N GLN A 436 -10.70 -12.40 -11.67
CA GLN A 436 -9.58 -13.32 -11.52
C GLN A 436 -10.05 -14.78 -11.62
N ARG A 437 -9.09 -15.70 -11.57
CA ARG A 437 -9.36 -17.13 -11.52
C ARG A 437 -10.11 -17.53 -10.25
N VAL A 438 -10.79 -18.67 -10.32
CA VAL A 438 -11.60 -19.22 -9.22
C VAL A 438 -10.77 -19.44 -7.95
N GLU A 439 -9.51 -19.84 -8.07
CA GLU A 439 -8.62 -20.09 -6.92
C GLU A 439 -8.27 -18.81 -6.16
N GLU A 440 -8.37 -17.65 -6.81
CA GLU A 440 -8.09 -16.34 -6.20
C GLU A 440 -9.34 -15.74 -5.51
N ARG A 441 -10.49 -16.44 -5.51
CA ARG A 441 -11.76 -15.99 -4.90
C ARG A 441 -11.59 -15.47 -3.48
N GLU A 442 -10.93 -16.23 -2.62
CA GLU A 442 -10.73 -15.84 -1.22
C GLU A 442 -9.82 -14.62 -1.06
N LYS A 443 -8.82 -14.47 -1.94
CA LYS A 443 -7.95 -13.30 -1.98
C LYS A 443 -8.73 -12.06 -2.41
N LEU A 444 -9.59 -12.19 -3.42
CA LEU A 444 -10.51 -11.14 -3.88
C LEU A 444 -11.50 -10.74 -2.77
N ARG A 445 -12.12 -11.69 -2.07
CA ARG A 445 -13.00 -11.42 -0.92
C ARG A 445 -12.28 -10.61 0.15
N ARG A 446 -11.03 -10.97 0.49
CA ARG A 446 -10.21 -10.20 1.44
C ARG A 446 -9.94 -8.76 1.01
N ILE A 447 -9.98 -8.44 -0.28
CA ILE A 447 -9.83 -7.06 -0.77
C ILE A 447 -11.00 -6.18 -0.30
N LEU A 448 -12.23 -6.73 -0.30
CA LEU A 448 -13.46 -6.03 0.11
C LEU A 448 -13.56 -5.84 1.62
N TYR A 449 -13.26 -6.87 2.40
CA TYR A 449 -13.41 -6.82 3.86
C TYR A 449 -12.38 -5.94 4.59
N GLN A 450 -11.43 -5.35 3.86
CA GLN A 450 -10.32 -4.58 4.43
C GLN A 450 -10.43 -3.07 4.22
N ARG A 451 -11.51 -2.56 3.59
CA ARG A 451 -11.96 -1.14 3.63
C ARG A 451 -13.50 -1.13 3.68
N THR A 452 -14.10 -0.54 4.71
CA THR A 452 -15.44 0.06 4.62
C THR A 452 -15.23 1.55 4.32
N PRO A 453 -16.13 2.29 3.64
CA PRO A 453 -15.86 3.68 3.29
C PRO A 453 -15.68 4.53 4.55
N SER A 454 -14.88 5.59 4.46
CA SER A 454 -14.92 6.69 5.44
C SER A 454 -16.28 7.38 5.30
N ARG A 455 -16.97 7.67 6.41
CA ARG A 455 -18.28 8.36 6.42
C ARG A 455 -18.32 9.50 5.40
N GLY A 456 -19.35 9.46 4.52
CA GLY A 456 -19.59 10.43 3.45
C GLY A 456 -19.57 9.86 2.02
N HIS A 457 -19.29 8.56 1.83
CA HIS A 457 -19.33 7.92 0.51
C HIS A 457 -20.42 6.86 0.48
N GLU A 458 -21.37 7.04 -0.42
CA GLU A 458 -22.55 6.19 -0.60
C GLU A 458 -22.24 4.86 -1.31
N ILE A 459 -20.98 4.42 -1.45
CA ILE A 459 -20.65 3.35 -2.41
C ILE A 459 -19.87 2.23 -1.77
N ALA A 460 -20.58 1.14 -1.46
CA ALA A 460 -19.99 -0.11 -1.03
C ALA A 460 -19.38 -0.84 -2.24
N ALA A 461 -18.20 -1.42 -2.04
CA ALA A 461 -17.62 -2.31 -3.02
C ALA A 461 -18.36 -3.66 -3.03
N THR A 462 -18.55 -4.21 -4.22
CA THR A 462 -19.37 -5.39 -4.51
C THR A 462 -18.50 -6.60 -4.83
N PHE A 463 -18.81 -7.75 -4.24
CA PHE A 463 -18.33 -9.04 -4.70
C PHE A 463 -19.41 -9.79 -5.47
N LEU A 464 -19.09 -10.23 -6.67
CA LEU A 464 -19.92 -11.13 -7.46
C LEU A 464 -19.28 -12.52 -7.39
N ASP A 465 -19.69 -13.31 -6.39
CA ASP A 465 -19.01 -14.56 -5.99
C ASP A 465 -19.03 -15.61 -7.12
N ASP A 466 -20.15 -15.74 -7.82
CA ASP A 466 -20.33 -16.71 -8.92
C ASP A 466 -19.42 -16.42 -10.12
N GLN A 467 -19.04 -15.15 -10.31
CA GLN A 467 -18.22 -14.69 -11.42
C GLN A 467 -16.79 -14.33 -10.99
N VAL A 468 -16.48 -14.40 -9.69
CA VAL A 468 -15.17 -14.07 -9.11
C VAL A 468 -14.72 -12.66 -9.52
N VAL A 469 -15.66 -11.71 -9.45
CA VAL A 469 -15.45 -10.30 -9.77
C VAL A 469 -15.59 -9.44 -8.52
N ILE A 470 -14.65 -8.53 -8.34
CA ILE A 470 -14.81 -7.38 -7.45
C ILE A 470 -15.12 -6.15 -8.31
N ALA A 471 -16.15 -5.39 -7.95
CA ALA A 471 -16.42 -4.06 -8.50
C ALA A 471 -16.41 -3.05 -7.34
N ALA A 472 -15.64 -1.98 -7.45
CA ALA A 472 -15.43 -1.07 -6.34
C ALA A 472 -15.23 0.38 -6.82
N PRO A 473 -15.65 1.38 -6.04
CA PRO A 473 -15.37 2.78 -6.36
C PRO A 473 -13.87 3.07 -6.21
N ARG A 474 -13.37 4.13 -6.86
CA ARG A 474 -11.93 4.46 -6.88
C ARG A 474 -11.31 4.64 -5.48
N GLY A 475 -12.09 5.08 -4.49
CA GLY A 475 -11.68 5.19 -3.10
C GLY A 475 -11.29 3.85 -2.45
N TYR A 476 -11.60 2.71 -3.05
CA TYR A 476 -11.22 1.37 -2.60
C TYR A 476 -9.93 0.84 -3.22
N ASP A 477 -9.34 1.57 -4.17
CA ASP A 477 -8.09 1.16 -4.79
C ASP A 477 -6.96 1.17 -3.77
N ARG A 478 -6.51 -0.02 -3.38
CA ARG A 478 -5.53 -0.22 -2.31
C ARG A 478 -4.13 0.12 -2.73
N LEU A 479 -3.85 0.02 -4.03
CA LEU A 479 -2.56 0.41 -4.58
C LEU A 479 -2.49 1.93 -4.76
N LEU A 480 -3.62 2.64 -4.70
CA LEU A 480 -3.69 4.11 -4.65
C LEU A 480 -4.30 4.59 -3.32
N PRO A 481 -3.61 4.39 -2.18
CA PRO A 481 -4.19 4.60 -0.86
C PRO A 481 -4.70 6.03 -0.63
N SER A 482 -4.09 7.01 -1.28
CA SER A 482 -4.41 8.45 -1.20
C SER A 482 -5.73 8.84 -1.86
N LEU A 483 -6.35 7.96 -2.67
CA LEU A 483 -7.65 8.26 -3.29
C LEU A 483 -8.75 8.47 -2.26
N GLY A 484 -8.78 7.66 -1.20
CA GLY A 484 -9.73 7.85 -0.10
C GLY A 484 -9.60 9.18 0.64
N ASN A 485 -8.47 9.89 0.48
CA ASN A 485 -8.33 11.24 1.02
C ASN A 485 -9.05 12.28 0.16
N ILE A 486 -9.06 12.17 -1.17
CA ILE A 486 -9.74 13.16 -2.05
C ILE A 486 -11.24 13.19 -1.79
N ASP A 487 -11.75 12.00 -1.51
CA ASP A 487 -13.15 11.65 -1.37
C ASP A 487 -13.79 12.38 -0.16
N SER A 488 -13.08 12.58 0.96
CA SER A 488 -13.60 13.35 2.11
C SER A 488 -13.05 14.78 2.17
N ALA A 489 -13.85 15.75 2.61
CA ALA A 489 -13.40 17.15 2.76
C ALA A 489 -12.17 17.29 3.69
N ARG A 490 -12.19 16.60 4.84
CA ARG A 490 -11.07 16.58 5.81
C ARG A 490 -9.83 15.89 5.22
N GLY A 491 -10.02 14.76 4.53
CA GLY A 491 -8.95 14.03 3.88
C GLY A 491 -8.30 14.87 2.78
N ARG A 492 -9.12 15.55 1.97
CA ARG A 492 -8.70 16.39 0.84
C ARG A 492 -7.89 17.55 1.34
N SER A 493 -8.37 18.22 2.39
CA SER A 493 -7.63 19.32 3.02
C SER A 493 -6.28 18.87 3.60
N SER A 494 -6.24 17.70 4.25
CA SER A 494 -4.99 17.13 4.77
C SER A 494 -3.99 16.77 3.66
N LEU A 495 -4.49 16.28 2.52
CA LEU A 495 -3.69 15.96 1.35
C LEU A 495 -3.10 17.25 0.74
N LEU A 496 -3.97 18.22 0.42
CA LEU A 496 -3.58 19.47 -0.24
C LEU A 496 -2.61 20.28 0.61
N ARG A 497 -2.85 20.42 1.92
CA ARG A 497 -1.93 21.11 2.84
C ARG A 497 -0.52 20.52 2.82
N ARG A 498 -0.38 19.20 2.63
CA ARG A 498 0.93 18.56 2.56
C ARG A 498 1.57 18.67 1.18
N VAL A 499 0.78 18.57 0.12
CA VAL A 499 1.29 18.67 -1.26
C VAL A 499 1.76 20.09 -1.55
N PHE A 500 1.00 21.09 -1.13
CA PHE A 500 1.24 22.51 -1.34
C PHE A 500 1.63 23.21 -0.04
N ALA A 501 2.66 22.70 0.65
CA ALA A 501 3.10 23.23 1.94
C ALA A 501 3.51 24.72 1.87
N GLU A 502 3.98 25.16 0.71
CA GLU A 502 4.37 26.55 0.42
C GLU A 502 3.17 27.46 0.11
N ASN A 503 1.98 26.88 -0.15
CA ASN A 503 0.74 27.61 -0.45
C ASN A 503 -0.42 27.13 0.47
N PRO A 504 -0.42 27.47 1.77
CA PRO A 504 -1.41 26.96 2.73
C PRO A 504 -2.87 27.30 2.40
N SER A 505 -3.11 28.39 1.66
CA SER A 505 -4.44 28.79 1.20
C SER A 505 -5.10 27.75 0.29
N TRP A 506 -4.31 26.90 -0.38
CA TRP A 506 -4.83 25.89 -1.31
C TRP A 506 -5.37 24.64 -0.60
N GLN A 507 -5.40 24.60 0.73
CA GLN A 507 -5.92 23.47 1.50
C GLN A 507 -7.43 23.22 1.29
N HIS A 508 -8.15 24.17 0.70
CA HIS A 508 -9.58 24.06 0.40
C HIS A 508 -9.86 23.98 -1.11
N ALA A 509 -8.80 23.86 -1.94
CA ALA A 509 -8.94 23.75 -3.39
C ALA A 509 -9.82 22.57 -3.82
N GLU A 510 -10.53 22.76 -4.92
CA GLU A 510 -11.29 21.70 -5.56
C GLU A 510 -10.37 20.76 -6.32
N ILE A 511 -10.74 19.49 -6.40
CA ILE A 511 -10.00 18.47 -7.15
C ILE A 511 -10.96 17.86 -8.17
N THR A 512 -10.72 18.08 -9.45
CA THR A 512 -11.51 17.52 -10.56
C THR A 512 -10.70 16.45 -11.28
N ARG A 513 -11.27 15.24 -11.47
CA ARG A 513 -10.58 14.16 -12.19
C ARG A 513 -10.27 14.56 -13.64
N ILE A 514 -9.03 14.29 -14.08
CA ILE A 514 -8.63 14.26 -15.50
C ILE A 514 -8.58 12.80 -15.98
N ARG A 515 -7.94 11.89 -15.24
CA ARG A 515 -7.80 10.48 -15.62
C ARG A 515 -7.64 9.58 -14.41
N TYR A 516 -8.26 8.41 -14.46
CA TYR A 516 -8.07 7.35 -13.47
C TYR A 516 -7.61 6.07 -14.15
N LYS A 517 -6.45 5.55 -13.75
CA LYS A 517 -5.93 4.23 -14.16
C LYS A 517 -5.79 3.37 -12.90
N PRO A 518 -6.74 2.45 -12.64
CA PRO A 518 -6.75 1.62 -11.45
C PRO A 518 -5.41 0.95 -11.20
N GLN A 519 -5.00 0.92 -9.93
CA GLN A 519 -3.78 0.34 -9.40
C GLN A 519 -2.47 0.96 -9.92
N ARG A 520 -2.54 2.09 -10.63
CA ARG A 520 -1.34 2.75 -11.20
C ARG A 520 -1.28 4.22 -10.83
N ARG A 521 -2.28 5.00 -11.27
CA ARG A 521 -2.28 6.45 -11.04
C ARG A 521 -3.67 7.08 -11.15
N PHE A 522 -3.83 8.19 -10.44
CA PHE A 522 -4.95 9.12 -10.58
C PHE A 522 -4.42 10.51 -10.90
N VAL A 523 -5.00 11.16 -11.91
CA VAL A 523 -4.61 12.49 -12.38
C VAL A 523 -5.81 13.40 -12.25
N ALA A 524 -5.61 14.56 -11.62
CA ALA A 524 -6.65 15.54 -11.39
C ALA A 524 -6.13 16.97 -11.56
N ARG A 525 -7.07 17.86 -11.84
CA ARG A 525 -6.89 19.31 -11.83
C ARG A 525 -7.19 19.83 -10.42
N VAL A 526 -6.35 20.72 -9.91
CA VAL A 526 -6.56 21.45 -8.67
C VAL A 526 -7.02 22.86 -9.03
N VAL A 527 -8.19 23.23 -8.55
CA VAL A 527 -8.86 24.50 -8.87
C VAL A 527 -9.02 25.32 -7.60
N VAL A 528 -8.56 26.58 -7.63
CA VAL A 528 -8.67 27.54 -6.54
C VAL A 528 -9.48 28.73 -7.06
N ASP A 529 -10.58 29.07 -6.39
CA ASP A 529 -11.46 30.18 -6.77
C ASP A 529 -11.89 30.15 -8.25
N GLY A 530 -12.16 28.94 -8.77
CA GLY A 530 -12.56 28.72 -10.17
C GLY A 530 -11.39 28.67 -11.18
N VAL A 531 -10.17 28.98 -10.76
CA VAL A 531 -8.98 28.99 -11.63
C VAL A 531 -8.17 27.70 -11.45
N PRO A 532 -7.86 26.96 -12.53
CA PRO A 532 -7.00 25.79 -12.44
C PRO A 532 -5.53 26.20 -12.24
N LEU A 533 -4.90 25.74 -11.16
CA LEU A 533 -3.54 26.14 -10.80
C LEU A 533 -2.53 24.99 -10.78
N ALA A 534 -2.99 23.75 -10.65
CA ALA A 534 -2.10 22.59 -10.66
C ALA A 534 -2.70 21.34 -11.29
N ARG A 535 -1.83 20.51 -11.87
CA ARG A 535 -2.11 19.12 -12.21
C ARG A 535 -1.56 18.21 -11.10
N LEU A 536 -2.45 17.65 -10.29
CA LEU A 536 -2.14 16.69 -9.23
C LEU A 536 -2.12 15.27 -9.78
N LYS A 537 -1.05 14.53 -9.49
CA LYS A 537 -0.92 13.10 -9.76
C LYS A 537 -0.72 12.34 -8.46
N LEU A 538 -1.55 11.32 -8.23
CA LEU A 538 -1.41 10.35 -7.15
C LEU A 538 -0.96 9.02 -7.72
N TYR A 539 0.07 8.42 -7.12
CA TYR A 539 0.72 7.22 -7.62
C TYR A 539 0.57 6.05 -6.67
N ALA A 540 0.78 4.85 -7.22
CA ALA A 540 1.01 3.69 -6.40
C ALA A 540 2.36 3.79 -5.68
N GLU A 541 2.43 3.28 -4.46
CA GLU A 541 3.63 3.35 -3.61
C GLU A 541 4.88 2.80 -4.33
N GLN A 542 4.71 1.71 -5.07
CA GLN A 542 5.79 1.07 -5.83
C GLN A 542 6.31 1.92 -7.01
N ASP A 543 5.45 2.74 -7.61
CA ASP A 543 5.78 3.55 -8.79
C ASP A 543 6.35 4.93 -8.40
N TYR A 544 5.93 5.45 -7.24
CA TYR A 544 6.25 6.79 -6.77
C TYR A 544 7.75 7.15 -6.71
N PRO A 545 8.67 6.27 -6.24
CA PRO A 545 10.08 6.63 -6.13
C PRO A 545 10.74 6.96 -7.47
N ALA A 546 10.38 6.23 -8.53
CA ALA A 546 10.95 6.43 -9.86
C ALA A 546 10.47 7.75 -10.47
N VAL A 547 9.16 7.98 -10.48
CA VAL A 547 8.56 9.21 -11.03
C VAL A 547 8.98 10.45 -10.23
N LYS A 548 9.14 10.36 -8.91
CA LYS A 548 9.64 11.45 -8.07
C LYS A 548 11.08 11.82 -8.43
N ARG A 549 11.95 10.84 -8.70
CA ARG A 549 13.34 11.09 -9.11
C ARG A 549 13.38 11.76 -10.48
N ALA A 550 12.58 11.30 -11.43
CA ALA A 550 12.46 11.90 -12.76
C ALA A 550 11.97 13.36 -12.67
N ALA A 551 10.84 13.59 -12.00
CA ALA A 551 10.28 14.93 -11.82
C ALA A 551 11.27 15.89 -11.15
N LYS A 552 11.99 15.45 -10.11
CA LYS A 552 13.03 16.28 -9.47
C LYS A 552 14.21 16.61 -10.38
N SER A 553 14.59 15.69 -11.27
CA SER A 553 15.75 15.89 -12.14
C SER A 553 15.41 16.81 -13.32
N LEU A 554 14.14 16.84 -13.72
CA LEU A 554 13.63 17.67 -14.81
C LEU A 554 13.09 19.04 -14.36
N ASN A 555 12.85 19.22 -13.05
CA ASN A 555 12.39 20.48 -12.47
C ASN A 555 13.52 21.51 -12.22
N SER A 556 14.66 21.41 -12.90
CA SER A 556 15.67 22.47 -12.86
C SER A 556 15.38 23.53 -13.93
N ASN A 557 15.81 24.77 -13.71
CA ASN A 557 15.68 25.85 -14.70
C ASN A 557 16.39 25.53 -16.04
N ASP A 558 17.18 24.46 -16.08
CA ASP A 558 17.91 24.01 -17.27
C ASP A 558 17.01 23.26 -18.25
N VAL A 559 15.73 22.99 -17.91
CA VAL A 559 14.77 22.32 -18.80
C VAL A 559 13.53 23.19 -19.10
N PRO A 560 13.64 24.28 -19.89
CA PRO A 560 12.52 25.20 -20.19
C PRO A 560 11.27 24.57 -20.82
N GLN A 561 11.41 23.41 -21.48
CA GLN A 561 10.30 22.65 -22.03
C GLN A 561 9.48 21.96 -20.93
N ALA A 562 10.07 21.62 -19.78
CA ALA A 562 9.37 20.86 -18.74
C ALA A 562 8.47 21.76 -17.89
N VAL A 563 7.23 21.31 -17.66
CA VAL A 563 6.32 22.02 -16.76
C VAL A 563 6.81 21.94 -15.30
N PRO A 564 6.86 23.06 -14.56
CA PRO A 564 7.38 23.08 -13.19
C PRO A 564 6.62 22.18 -12.22
N LEU A 565 7.36 21.49 -11.36
CA LEU A 565 6.87 20.78 -10.17
C LEU A 565 6.71 21.80 -9.03
N ILE A 566 5.47 22.05 -8.63
CA ILE A 566 5.08 23.06 -7.63
C ILE A 566 4.60 22.45 -6.30
N GLY A 567 4.52 21.12 -6.21
CA GLY A 567 4.09 20.46 -4.98
C GLY A 567 4.41 18.96 -4.96
N ARG A 568 4.54 18.39 -3.77
CA ARG A 568 4.79 16.95 -3.58
C ARG A 568 4.45 16.48 -2.18
N SER A 569 4.12 15.19 -2.04
CA SER A 569 3.98 14.55 -0.72
C SER A 569 4.44 13.09 -0.76
N ASP A 570 5.46 12.78 0.04
CA ASP A 570 5.95 11.40 0.21
C ASP A 570 4.94 10.54 0.99
N ARG A 571 4.17 11.15 1.89
CA ARG A 571 3.12 10.48 2.67
C ARG A 571 1.94 10.05 1.80
N TYR A 572 1.62 10.85 0.78
CA TYR A 572 0.46 10.62 -0.09
C TYR A 572 0.86 10.16 -1.49
N PHE A 573 2.14 9.86 -1.73
CA PHE A 573 2.66 9.45 -3.04
C PHE A 573 2.19 10.39 -4.16
N ALA A 574 2.30 11.69 -3.92
CA ALA A 574 1.71 12.73 -4.75
C ALA A 574 2.78 13.64 -5.36
N LEU A 575 2.57 14.06 -6.62
CA LEU A 575 3.30 15.13 -7.31
C LEU A 575 2.27 16.12 -7.89
N ALA A 576 2.58 17.41 -7.85
CA ALA A 576 1.77 18.45 -8.44
C ALA A 576 2.61 19.34 -9.34
N PHE A 577 2.18 19.48 -10.60
CA PHE A 577 2.82 20.31 -11.62
C PHE A 577 1.99 21.56 -11.87
N ALA A 578 2.63 22.66 -12.25
CA ALA A 578 1.94 23.90 -12.60
C ALA A 578 0.89 23.64 -13.69
N TRP A 579 -0.26 24.29 -13.57
CA TRP A 579 -1.22 24.30 -14.66
C TRP A 579 -0.77 25.31 -15.71
N LEU A 580 -0.73 24.88 -16.97
CA LEU A 580 -0.57 25.78 -18.11
C LEU A 580 -1.90 25.84 -18.83
N ASP A 581 -2.40 27.06 -19.01
CA ASP A 581 -3.64 27.32 -19.75
C ASP A 581 -3.33 27.38 -21.24
N ALA A 582 -3.04 26.21 -21.80
CA ALA A 582 -2.62 26.01 -23.18
C ALA A 582 -3.24 24.71 -23.72
N PRO A 583 -3.75 24.69 -24.95
CA PRO A 583 -4.24 23.47 -25.57
C PRO A 583 -3.07 22.50 -25.79
N SER A 584 -3.36 21.21 -25.70
CA SER A 584 -2.45 20.20 -26.19
C SER A 584 -2.35 20.23 -27.72
N LEU A 585 -1.25 19.76 -28.31
CA LEU A 585 -1.12 19.67 -29.76
C LEU A 585 -2.24 18.81 -30.38
N ARG A 586 -2.69 17.77 -29.68
CA ARG A 586 -3.85 16.97 -30.10
C ARG A 586 -5.14 17.79 -30.14
N GLU A 587 -5.40 18.64 -29.14
CA GLU A 587 -6.56 19.55 -29.13
C GLU A 587 -6.43 20.64 -30.19
N HIS A 588 -5.22 21.17 -30.41
CA HIS A 588 -4.94 22.14 -31.48
C HIS A 588 -5.29 21.58 -32.84
N TRP A 589 -4.86 20.37 -33.19
CA TRP A 589 -5.20 19.75 -34.47
C TRP A 589 -6.67 19.39 -34.63
N GLN A 590 -7.38 19.10 -33.54
CA GLN A 590 -8.83 18.92 -33.59
C GLN A 590 -9.56 20.21 -33.95
N ALA A 591 -9.01 21.38 -33.58
CA ALA A 591 -9.56 22.68 -33.91
C ALA A 591 -9.03 23.24 -35.24
N ASN A 592 -7.78 22.94 -35.59
CA ASN A 592 -7.03 23.49 -36.72
C ASN A 592 -6.39 22.35 -37.52
N SER A 593 -7.21 21.65 -38.32
CA SER A 593 -6.76 20.51 -39.11
C SER A 593 -5.61 20.89 -40.05
N GLY A 594 -4.47 20.18 -39.95
CA GLY A 594 -3.38 20.26 -40.93
C GLY A 594 -2.29 21.29 -40.67
N ASP A 595 -2.23 21.92 -39.50
CA ASP A 595 -1.09 22.77 -39.09
C ASP A 595 0.16 21.91 -38.82
N VAL A 596 1.04 21.83 -39.82
CA VAL A 596 2.30 21.08 -39.75
C VAL A 596 3.49 21.94 -39.33
N ASP A 597 3.36 23.27 -39.38
CA ASP A 597 4.46 24.20 -39.11
C ASP A 597 4.95 24.07 -37.67
N ILE A 598 4.01 23.90 -36.73
CA ILE A 598 4.30 23.67 -35.30
C ILE A 598 5.10 22.39 -35.04
N VAL A 599 5.08 21.43 -35.98
CA VAL A 599 5.76 20.13 -35.83
C VAL A 599 7.27 20.29 -35.99
N THR A 600 7.72 21.21 -36.85
CA THR A 600 9.14 21.52 -36.99
C THR A 600 9.69 22.12 -35.70
N ASP A 601 8.96 23.06 -35.10
CA ASP A 601 9.32 23.66 -33.80
C ASP A 601 9.30 22.61 -32.68
N LEU A 602 8.34 21.69 -32.71
CA LEU A 602 8.30 20.57 -31.78
C LEU A 602 9.53 19.66 -31.95
N GLY A 603 9.91 19.34 -33.19
CA GLY A 603 11.11 18.58 -33.49
C GLY A 603 12.34 19.25 -32.87
N ALA A 604 12.51 20.55 -33.11
CA ALA A 604 13.62 21.33 -32.57
C ALA A 604 13.63 21.31 -31.03
N ALA A 605 12.48 21.55 -30.39
CA ALA A 605 12.34 21.52 -28.93
C ALA A 605 12.68 20.15 -28.33
N LEU A 606 12.33 19.05 -29.01
CA LEU A 606 12.68 17.70 -28.60
C LEU A 606 14.18 17.42 -28.80
N GLY A 607 14.78 17.95 -29.87
CA GLY A 607 16.23 17.90 -30.12
C GLY A 607 17.03 18.55 -29.01
N GLU A 608 16.65 19.76 -28.63
CA GLU A 608 17.24 20.47 -27.48
C GLU A 608 17.07 19.68 -26.17
N PHE A 609 15.89 19.12 -25.94
CA PHE A 609 15.60 18.32 -24.76
C PHE A 609 16.49 17.07 -24.67
N HIS A 610 16.72 16.38 -25.79
CA HIS A 610 17.52 15.15 -25.86
C HIS A 610 19.02 15.36 -25.62
N VAL A 611 19.56 16.52 -26.01
CA VAL A 611 20.98 16.87 -25.82
C VAL A 611 21.32 17.16 -24.35
N ARG A 612 20.34 17.52 -23.53
CA ARG A 612 20.58 17.90 -22.13
C ARG A 612 20.97 16.70 -21.26
N PRO A 613 22.03 16.80 -20.45
CA PRO A 613 22.48 15.69 -19.62
C PRO A 613 21.61 15.54 -18.37
N CYS A 614 20.93 14.40 -18.23
CA CYS A 614 20.18 14.05 -17.03
C CYS A 614 20.64 12.73 -16.42
N ALA A 615 21.83 12.74 -15.80
CA ALA A 615 22.50 11.53 -15.30
C ALA A 615 21.71 10.72 -14.25
N LYS A 616 20.76 11.37 -13.57
CA LYS A 616 19.92 10.76 -12.52
C LYS A 616 18.73 9.95 -13.08
N LEU A 617 18.46 10.03 -14.39
CA LEU A 617 17.39 9.27 -15.02
C LEU A 617 17.79 7.79 -15.24
N PRO A 618 16.82 6.87 -15.13
CA PRO A 618 17.07 5.45 -15.37
C PRO A 618 17.49 5.22 -16.83
N ALA A 619 18.47 4.34 -17.04
CA ALA A 619 18.85 3.91 -18.38
C ALA A 619 17.80 2.92 -18.93
N ARG A 620 17.37 3.15 -20.16
CA ARG A 620 16.51 2.28 -20.96
C ARG A 620 17.41 1.54 -21.94
N HIS A 621 17.48 0.22 -21.77
CA HIS A 621 18.33 -0.63 -22.58
C HIS A 621 17.52 -1.35 -23.65
N ALA A 622 18.18 -1.77 -24.73
CA ALA A 622 17.57 -2.60 -25.77
C ALA A 622 16.85 -3.83 -25.18
N GLN A 623 17.41 -4.44 -24.13
CA GLN A 623 16.79 -5.56 -23.42
C GLN A 623 15.36 -5.25 -22.91
N THR A 624 15.12 -4.05 -22.37
CA THR A 624 13.79 -3.66 -21.89
C THR A 624 12.79 -3.55 -23.04
N LEU A 625 13.25 -3.10 -24.22
CA LEU A 625 12.42 -3.07 -25.42
C LEU A 625 12.17 -4.49 -25.96
N SER A 626 13.17 -5.37 -25.94
CA SER A 626 13.01 -6.77 -26.33
C SER A 626 11.97 -7.50 -25.46
N GLU A 627 12.02 -7.28 -24.14
CA GLU A 627 11.02 -7.81 -23.20
C GLU A 627 9.61 -7.27 -23.49
N ALA A 628 9.50 -5.98 -23.83
CA ALA A 628 8.24 -5.35 -24.18
C ALA A 628 7.67 -5.88 -25.52
N ILE A 629 8.52 -6.08 -26.54
CA ILE A 629 8.15 -6.72 -27.81
C ILE A 629 7.63 -8.14 -27.55
N HIS A 630 8.39 -8.95 -26.80
CA HIS A 630 7.98 -10.31 -26.47
C HIS A 630 6.64 -10.35 -25.71
N GLY A 631 6.48 -9.48 -24.70
CA GLY A 631 5.24 -9.35 -23.95
C GLY A 631 4.04 -8.93 -24.82
N ALA A 632 4.25 -8.03 -25.79
CA ALA A 632 3.23 -7.64 -26.75
C ALA A 632 2.88 -8.81 -27.68
N ALA A 633 3.85 -9.54 -28.21
CA ALA A 633 3.64 -10.69 -29.08
C ALA A 633 2.82 -11.79 -28.37
N VAL A 634 3.15 -12.12 -27.12
CA VAL A 634 2.39 -13.10 -26.32
C VAL A 634 0.94 -12.66 -26.15
N ALA A 635 0.71 -11.38 -25.82
CA ALA A 635 -0.64 -10.87 -25.61
C ALA A 635 -1.45 -10.79 -26.93
N LEU A 636 -0.82 -10.38 -28.03
CA LEU A 636 -1.44 -10.30 -29.35
C LEU A 636 -1.76 -11.69 -29.91
N ASN A 637 -0.86 -12.66 -29.77
CA ASN A 637 -1.11 -14.06 -30.13
C ASN A 637 -2.31 -14.62 -29.36
N TRP A 638 -2.44 -14.22 -28.09
CA TRP A 638 -3.61 -14.58 -27.29
C TRP A 638 -4.87 -13.79 -27.63
N LEU A 639 -4.81 -12.63 -28.28
CA LEU A 639 -6.01 -11.91 -28.66
C LEU A 639 -6.49 -12.33 -30.06
N CYS A 640 -5.56 -12.47 -31.01
CA CYS A 640 -5.83 -12.77 -32.42
C CYS A 640 -5.06 -14.02 -32.91
N PRO A 641 -5.47 -15.26 -32.54
CA PRO A 641 -4.82 -16.48 -32.99
C PRO A 641 -4.70 -16.64 -34.51
N PRO A 642 -5.68 -16.20 -35.33
CA PRO A 642 -5.54 -16.23 -36.78
C PRO A 642 -4.31 -15.46 -37.31
N LEU A 643 -3.85 -14.44 -36.58
CA LEU A 643 -2.70 -13.61 -36.95
C LEU A 643 -1.37 -14.12 -36.38
N LYS A 644 -1.35 -15.29 -35.71
CA LYS A 644 -0.18 -15.78 -34.98
C LYS A 644 1.09 -15.83 -35.82
N SER A 645 1.01 -16.37 -37.04
CA SER A 645 2.16 -16.46 -37.95
C SER A 645 2.75 -15.07 -38.26
N GLN A 646 1.89 -14.09 -38.56
CA GLN A 646 2.29 -12.72 -38.82
C GLN A 646 2.91 -12.05 -37.58
N ILE A 647 2.29 -12.23 -36.40
CA ILE A 647 2.77 -11.68 -35.13
C ILE A 647 4.15 -12.22 -34.78
N ASP A 648 4.35 -13.54 -34.89
CA ASP A 648 5.61 -14.20 -34.58
C ASP A 648 6.72 -13.75 -35.54
N SER A 649 6.45 -13.70 -36.85
CA SER A 649 7.39 -13.21 -37.85
C SER A 649 7.77 -11.75 -37.60
N THR A 650 6.77 -10.88 -37.44
CA THR A 650 6.98 -9.44 -37.19
C THR A 650 7.77 -9.22 -35.90
N SER A 651 7.45 -9.95 -34.83
CA SER A 651 8.20 -9.88 -33.57
C SER A 651 9.66 -10.31 -33.75
N HIS A 652 9.93 -11.32 -34.56
CA HIS A 652 11.29 -11.77 -34.84
C HIS A 652 12.08 -10.70 -35.62
N ASP A 653 11.48 -10.14 -36.66
CA ASP A 653 12.09 -9.10 -37.49
C ASP A 653 12.41 -7.84 -36.67
N LEU A 654 11.48 -7.39 -35.81
CA LEU A 654 11.69 -6.25 -34.92
C LEU A 654 12.84 -6.49 -33.94
N LEU A 655 12.96 -7.70 -33.38
CA LEU A 655 14.07 -8.05 -32.48
C LEU A 655 15.41 -8.06 -33.22
N ALA A 656 15.45 -8.58 -34.45
CA ALA A 656 16.64 -8.59 -35.29
C ALA A 656 17.07 -7.17 -35.67
N GLN A 657 16.13 -6.31 -36.05
CA GLN A 657 16.42 -4.90 -36.37
C GLN A 657 16.89 -4.12 -35.13
N LEU A 658 16.26 -4.33 -33.97
CA LEU A 658 16.65 -3.68 -32.71
C LEU A 658 18.10 -4.01 -32.34
N GLN A 659 18.56 -5.25 -32.56
CA GLN A 659 19.95 -5.66 -32.30
C GLN A 659 20.97 -4.93 -33.19
N GLN A 660 20.54 -4.38 -34.32
CA GLN A 660 21.40 -3.66 -35.27
C GLN A 660 21.41 -2.14 -35.04
N THR A 661 20.63 -1.63 -34.08
CA THR A 661 20.57 -0.19 -33.76
C THR A 661 21.82 0.27 -33.02
N ARG A 662 22.16 1.56 -33.16
CA ARG A 662 23.32 2.15 -32.47
C ARG A 662 23.04 2.30 -30.96
N ASP A 663 24.07 2.08 -30.12
CA ASP A 663 23.99 2.42 -28.69
C ASP A 663 24.27 3.92 -28.47
N VAL A 664 23.26 4.74 -28.77
CA VAL A 664 23.29 6.19 -28.55
C VAL A 664 22.40 6.55 -27.36
N ARG A 665 22.87 7.46 -26.50
CA ARG A 665 22.17 7.82 -25.26
C ARG A 665 21.82 9.31 -25.21
N ALA A 666 20.53 9.59 -25.27
CA ALA A 666 19.93 10.89 -25.03
C ALA A 666 19.10 10.88 -23.73
N THR A 667 18.77 12.05 -23.21
CA THR A 667 17.66 12.19 -22.25
C THR A 667 16.36 11.92 -23.00
N LEU A 668 15.44 11.14 -22.42
CA LEU A 668 14.19 10.72 -23.05
C LEU A 668 12.97 11.15 -22.24
N HIS A 669 11.89 11.45 -22.94
CA HIS A 669 10.54 11.52 -22.41
C HIS A 669 10.00 10.12 -22.09
N GLY A 670 10.21 9.15 -23.00
CA GLY A 670 10.02 7.70 -22.82
C GLY A 670 8.62 7.14 -23.10
N ASP A 671 7.71 8.00 -23.56
CA ASP A 671 6.30 7.77 -23.92
C ASP A 671 5.86 9.13 -24.43
N PHE A 672 6.14 9.46 -25.69
CA PHE A 672 5.98 10.81 -26.21
C PHE A 672 4.88 10.82 -27.29
N ASP A 673 3.81 11.58 -27.07
CA ASP A 673 2.65 11.66 -27.95
C ASP A 673 2.08 13.11 -28.02
N ALA A 674 1.14 13.38 -28.94
CA ALA A 674 0.62 14.74 -29.13
C ALA A 674 -0.26 15.27 -27.99
N SER A 675 -0.78 14.40 -27.10
CA SER A 675 -1.52 14.85 -25.90
C SER A 675 -0.59 15.37 -24.79
N GLN A 676 0.72 15.16 -24.96
CA GLN A 676 1.74 15.52 -23.98
C GLN A 676 2.54 16.77 -24.35
N VAL A 677 2.19 17.37 -25.49
CA VAL A 677 2.74 18.63 -25.98
C VAL A 677 1.71 19.72 -25.71
N LEU A 678 2.08 20.77 -25.00
CA LEU A 678 1.25 21.96 -24.82
C LEU A 678 1.86 23.12 -25.62
N LEU A 679 1.00 23.96 -26.20
CA LEU A 679 1.39 25.11 -27.02
C LEU A 679 1.05 26.39 -26.26
N ASP A 680 2.03 27.02 -25.62
CA ASP A 680 1.84 28.31 -24.93
C ASP A 680 2.52 29.46 -25.70
N ALA A 681 2.32 30.70 -25.24
CA ALA A 681 2.90 31.90 -25.88
C ALA A 681 4.45 31.91 -25.92
N SER A 682 5.11 31.06 -25.12
CA SER A 682 6.57 30.87 -25.09
C SER A 682 7.05 29.69 -25.95
N GLY A 683 6.12 28.98 -26.61
CA GLY A 683 6.41 27.86 -27.51
C GLY A 683 5.99 26.51 -26.94
N VAL A 684 6.76 25.48 -27.29
CA VAL A 684 6.47 24.08 -26.97
C VAL A 684 6.80 23.75 -25.51
N LYS A 685 5.80 23.22 -24.78
CA LYS A 685 5.97 22.64 -23.44
C LYS A 685 5.64 21.16 -23.42
N LEU A 686 6.34 20.41 -22.60
CA LEU A 686 6.24 18.96 -22.45
C LEU A 686 5.72 18.59 -21.06
N ILE A 687 4.80 17.65 -21.02
CA ILE A 687 4.15 17.15 -19.80
C ILE A 687 4.17 15.61 -19.76
N ASP A 688 3.96 15.04 -18.58
CA ASP A 688 3.90 13.58 -18.36
C ASP A 688 5.25 12.82 -18.47
N PHE A 689 6.26 13.32 -17.77
CA PHE A 689 7.57 12.66 -17.62
C PHE A 689 7.58 11.39 -16.72
N ASP A 690 6.45 10.71 -16.54
CA ASP A 690 6.36 9.49 -15.70
C ASP A 690 7.29 8.37 -16.21
N ARG A 691 7.63 8.41 -17.51
CA ARG A 691 8.46 7.43 -18.20
C ARG A 691 9.83 7.96 -18.60
N ALA A 692 10.23 9.14 -18.13
CA ALA A 692 11.49 9.76 -18.49
C ALA A 692 12.69 8.86 -18.13
N GLY A 693 13.70 8.86 -19.01
CA GLY A 693 14.83 7.94 -18.94
C GLY A 693 16.03 8.43 -19.74
N ARG A 694 16.99 7.54 -19.95
CA ARG A 694 18.11 7.73 -20.89
C ARG A 694 18.17 6.58 -21.87
N GLY A 695 18.32 6.84 -23.17
CA GLY A 695 18.40 5.79 -24.18
C GLY A 695 18.37 6.35 -25.59
N HIS A 696 18.01 5.52 -26.57
CA HIS A 696 18.02 5.91 -27.97
C HIS A 696 16.95 6.99 -28.25
N PRO A 697 17.31 8.16 -28.83
CA PRO A 697 16.38 9.29 -29.04
C PRO A 697 15.21 8.95 -29.96
N ALA A 698 15.39 8.02 -30.89
CA ALA A 698 14.33 7.61 -31.80
C ALA A 698 13.16 6.90 -31.10
N ILE A 699 13.29 6.53 -29.82
CA ILE A 699 12.17 6.04 -29.01
C ILE A 699 11.04 7.10 -28.97
N ASP A 700 11.37 8.36 -28.68
CA ASP A 700 10.34 9.39 -28.52
C ASP A 700 9.75 9.83 -29.87
N LEU A 701 10.58 9.98 -30.90
CA LEU A 701 10.09 10.28 -32.25
C LEU A 701 9.26 9.12 -32.83
N GLY A 702 9.72 7.88 -32.64
CA GLY A 702 9.00 6.68 -33.07
C GLY A 702 7.65 6.54 -32.38
N ASN A 703 7.57 6.84 -31.08
CA ASN A 703 6.30 6.89 -30.35
C ASN A 703 5.33 7.93 -30.94
N PHE A 704 5.82 9.14 -31.22
CA PHE A 704 5.00 10.22 -31.74
C PHE A 704 4.50 9.93 -33.17
N ILE A 705 5.36 9.38 -34.03
CA ILE A 705 4.98 9.03 -35.41
C ILE A 705 3.99 7.84 -35.39
N ALA A 706 4.20 6.85 -34.53
CA ALA A 706 3.26 5.75 -34.35
C ALA A 706 1.87 6.23 -33.86
N ASP A 707 1.82 7.27 -33.03
CA ASP A 707 0.57 7.93 -32.62
C ASP A 707 -0.16 8.56 -33.82
N ARG A 708 0.57 9.08 -34.81
CA ARG A 708 0.01 9.59 -36.09
C ARG A 708 -0.41 8.47 -37.04
N ASP A 709 0.33 7.36 -37.09
CA ASP A 709 -0.14 6.17 -37.80
C ASP A 709 -1.47 5.68 -37.25
N ALA A 710 -1.65 5.69 -35.93
CA ALA A 710 -2.91 5.31 -35.31
C ALA A 710 -4.06 6.28 -35.69
N ASP A 711 -3.81 7.59 -35.72
CA ASP A 711 -4.77 8.58 -36.20
C ASP A 711 -5.11 8.36 -37.70
N CYS A 712 -4.13 7.99 -38.52
CA CYS A 712 -4.31 7.69 -39.94
C CYS A 712 -5.16 6.43 -40.14
N LEU A 713 -4.84 5.34 -39.42
CA LEU A 713 -5.64 4.12 -39.41
C LEU A 713 -7.07 4.38 -38.92
N ALA A 714 -7.25 5.33 -38.00
CA ALA A 714 -8.56 5.79 -37.53
C ALA A 714 -9.33 6.66 -38.53
N GLY A 715 -8.69 7.11 -39.61
CA GLY A 715 -9.28 7.99 -40.61
C GLY A 715 -9.34 9.45 -40.18
N HIS A 716 -8.60 9.85 -39.13
CA HIS A 716 -8.54 11.24 -38.68
C HIS A 716 -7.61 12.10 -39.54
N ILE A 717 -6.60 11.49 -40.16
CA ILE A 717 -5.67 12.11 -41.11
C ILE A 717 -5.40 11.14 -42.27
N ASP A 718 -5.00 11.67 -43.42
CA ASP A 718 -4.56 10.83 -44.53
C ASP A 718 -3.07 10.45 -44.43
N ALA A 719 -2.63 9.56 -45.32
CA ALA A 719 -1.24 9.08 -45.34
C ALA A 719 -0.23 10.20 -45.67
N ALA A 720 -0.60 11.16 -46.52
CA ALA A 720 0.28 12.25 -46.92
C ALA A 720 0.50 13.22 -45.76
N GLN A 721 -0.54 13.55 -45.00
CA GLN A 721 -0.46 14.36 -43.78
C GLN A 721 0.40 13.68 -42.72
N ARG A 722 0.20 12.38 -42.49
CA ARG A 722 1.02 11.59 -41.55
C ARG A 722 2.51 11.65 -41.93
N ASP A 723 2.83 11.45 -43.20
CA ASP A 723 4.21 11.43 -43.67
C ASP A 723 4.84 12.83 -43.61
N ALA A 724 4.09 13.88 -43.96
CA ALA A 724 4.51 15.27 -43.79
C ALA A 724 4.81 15.60 -42.31
N ILE A 725 3.97 15.15 -41.37
CA ILE A 725 4.21 15.33 -39.92
C ILE A 725 5.49 14.59 -39.49
N ALA A 726 5.70 13.35 -39.93
CA ALA A 726 6.90 12.59 -39.61
C ALA A 726 8.17 13.27 -40.14
N GLU A 727 8.13 13.75 -41.39
CA GLU A 727 9.23 14.47 -42.01
C GLU A 727 9.54 15.79 -41.30
N CYS A 728 8.53 16.61 -41.02
CA CYS A 728 8.70 17.89 -40.31
C CYS A 728 9.28 17.69 -38.91
N LEU A 729 8.83 16.66 -38.18
CA LEU A 729 9.32 16.33 -36.85
C LEU A 729 10.81 15.95 -36.89
N VAL A 730 11.18 15.04 -37.80
CA VAL A 730 12.56 14.55 -37.93
C VAL A 730 13.48 15.66 -38.42
N ASN A 731 13.04 16.49 -39.37
CA ASN A 731 13.82 17.61 -39.88
C ASN A 731 14.07 18.66 -38.81
N GLY A 732 13.03 19.09 -38.07
CA GLY A 732 13.17 20.01 -36.95
C GLY A 732 14.08 19.46 -35.85
N TYR A 733 13.92 18.18 -35.51
CA TYR A 733 14.79 17.49 -34.54
C TYR A 733 16.25 17.54 -34.94
N CYS A 734 16.56 17.23 -36.20
CA CYS A 734 17.93 17.18 -36.67
C CYS A 734 18.59 18.56 -36.81
N GLN A 735 17.82 19.65 -36.85
CA GLN A 735 18.36 21.01 -36.84
C GLN A 735 18.86 21.42 -35.45
N ALA A 736 18.25 20.91 -34.38
CA ALA A 736 18.57 21.28 -33.00
C ALA A 736 19.42 20.25 -32.23
N ALA A 737 19.37 18.97 -32.63
CA ALA A 737 20.12 17.90 -31.98
C ALA A 737 21.61 17.90 -32.38
N SER A 738 22.45 17.19 -31.61
CA SER A 738 23.84 16.97 -32.02
C SER A 738 23.93 16.09 -33.28
N ASN A 739 25.03 16.20 -34.03
CA ASN A 739 25.25 15.42 -35.26
C ASN A 739 25.10 13.90 -35.04
N GLU A 740 25.59 13.40 -33.91
CA GLU A 740 25.48 11.98 -33.54
C GLU A 740 24.01 11.56 -33.35
N LEU A 741 23.25 12.33 -32.56
CA LEU A 741 21.83 12.06 -32.31
C LEU A 741 21.00 12.18 -33.60
N ALA A 742 21.24 13.22 -34.40
CA ALA A 742 20.56 13.45 -35.66
C ALA A 742 20.81 12.28 -36.65
N THR A 743 22.06 11.82 -36.76
CA THR A 743 22.39 10.69 -37.62
C THR A 743 21.67 9.41 -37.17
N ALA A 744 21.67 9.12 -35.87
CA ALA A 744 21.00 7.94 -35.32
C ALA A 744 19.48 7.98 -35.55
N VAL A 745 18.84 9.13 -35.33
CA VAL A 745 17.40 9.30 -35.59
C VAL A 745 17.08 9.09 -37.07
N ARG A 746 17.81 9.73 -37.99
CA ARG A 746 17.53 9.59 -39.44
C ARG A 746 17.60 8.14 -39.91
N SER A 747 18.56 7.35 -39.41
CA SER A 747 18.74 5.97 -39.85
C SER A 747 17.81 4.96 -39.15
N GLU A 748 17.27 5.28 -37.98
CA GLU A 748 16.65 4.25 -37.11
C GLU A 748 15.23 4.60 -36.65
N VAL A 749 14.69 5.81 -36.93
CA VAL A 749 13.35 6.21 -36.48
C VAL A 749 12.24 5.26 -36.93
N ASN A 750 12.33 4.68 -38.12
CA ASN A 750 11.35 3.72 -38.61
C ASN A 750 11.36 2.40 -37.83
N VAL A 751 12.52 1.95 -37.32
CA VAL A 751 12.61 0.76 -36.46
C VAL A 751 11.85 1.02 -35.15
N TYR A 752 12.07 2.16 -34.52
CA TYR A 752 11.42 2.52 -33.26
C TYR A 752 9.92 2.86 -33.44
N ARG A 753 9.53 3.42 -34.59
CA ARG A 753 8.14 3.59 -35.01
C ARG A 753 7.43 2.23 -35.12
N ALA A 754 8.04 1.26 -35.79
CA ALA A 754 7.50 -0.09 -35.94
C ALA A 754 7.37 -0.81 -34.59
N ILE A 755 8.38 -0.70 -33.72
CA ILE A 755 8.33 -1.23 -32.35
C ILE A 755 7.19 -0.60 -31.55
N SER A 756 7.04 0.72 -31.61
CA SER A 756 5.96 1.43 -30.92
C SER A 756 4.58 0.97 -31.38
N LEU A 757 4.36 0.92 -32.71
CA LEU A 757 3.12 0.42 -33.31
C LEU A 757 2.78 -1.01 -32.87
N PHE A 758 3.79 -1.91 -32.89
CA PHE A 758 3.60 -3.28 -32.47
C PHE A 758 3.18 -3.38 -30.99
N GLN A 759 3.81 -2.58 -30.12
CA GLN A 759 3.47 -2.54 -28.70
C GLN A 759 2.11 -1.89 -28.44
N SER A 760 1.70 -0.90 -29.24
CA SER A 760 0.42 -0.20 -29.10
C SER A 760 -0.75 -0.91 -29.77
N ALA A 761 -0.53 -1.91 -30.62
CA ALA A 761 -1.61 -2.66 -31.29
C ALA A 761 -2.68 -3.17 -30.31
N ILE A 762 -2.26 -3.62 -29.12
CA ILE A 762 -3.18 -4.08 -28.06
C ILE A 762 -4.12 -2.98 -27.51
N GLU A 763 -3.79 -1.71 -27.71
CA GLU A 763 -4.58 -0.60 -27.16
C GLU A 763 -5.99 -0.53 -27.75
N ALA A 764 -6.21 -1.01 -28.98
CA ALA A 764 -7.56 -1.13 -29.55
C ALA A 764 -8.48 -1.99 -28.65
N PHE A 765 -7.99 -3.14 -28.19
CA PHE A 765 -8.71 -3.99 -27.24
C PHE A 765 -8.83 -3.33 -25.86
N ARG A 766 -7.74 -2.71 -25.37
CA ARG A 766 -7.73 -2.08 -24.03
C ARG A 766 -8.70 -0.89 -23.94
N ASN A 767 -8.89 -0.16 -25.02
CA ASN A 767 -9.78 1.00 -25.08
C ASN A 767 -11.20 0.65 -25.55
N ARG A 768 -11.52 -0.66 -25.68
CA ARG A 768 -12.84 -1.16 -26.09
C ARG A 768 -13.29 -0.68 -27.47
N ASP A 769 -12.37 -0.64 -28.44
CA ASP A 769 -12.76 -0.47 -29.84
C ASP A 769 -13.66 -1.66 -30.25
N PRO A 770 -14.90 -1.43 -30.75
CA PRO A 770 -15.80 -2.51 -31.16
C PRO A 770 -15.23 -3.40 -32.28
N GLN A 771 -14.29 -2.87 -33.06
CA GLN A 771 -13.58 -3.54 -34.15
C GLN A 771 -12.11 -3.79 -33.78
N TRP A 772 -11.83 -4.02 -32.49
CA TRP A 772 -10.46 -4.23 -32.01
C TRP A 772 -9.67 -5.31 -32.77
N PRO A 773 -10.23 -6.42 -33.29
CA PRO A 773 -9.44 -7.37 -34.08
C PRO A 773 -8.98 -6.78 -35.41
N GLN A 774 -9.88 -6.10 -36.13
CA GLN A 774 -9.58 -5.45 -37.41
C GLN A 774 -8.57 -4.31 -37.22
N ARG A 775 -8.69 -3.57 -36.11
CA ARG A 775 -7.71 -2.54 -35.73
C ARG A 775 -6.34 -3.12 -35.45
N ILE A 776 -6.26 -4.24 -34.72
CA ILE A 776 -4.99 -4.95 -34.47
C ILE A 776 -4.38 -5.40 -35.80
N GLU A 777 -5.17 -6.02 -36.68
CA GLU A 777 -4.72 -6.48 -37.99
C GLU A 777 -4.17 -5.33 -38.84
N ALA A 778 -4.91 -4.23 -38.95
CA ALA A 778 -4.49 -3.04 -39.70
C ALA A 778 -3.20 -2.42 -39.11
N THR A 779 -3.08 -2.41 -37.78
CA THR A 779 -1.85 -1.95 -37.11
C THR A 779 -0.67 -2.86 -37.43
N LEU A 780 -0.84 -4.19 -37.37
CA LEU A 780 0.21 -5.17 -37.70
C LEU A 780 0.62 -5.10 -39.16
N LYS A 781 -0.31 -4.85 -40.08
CA LYS A 781 0.01 -4.57 -41.48
C LYS A 781 0.89 -3.33 -41.60
N ARG A 782 0.56 -2.25 -40.88
CA ARG A 782 1.38 -1.03 -40.87
C ARG A 782 2.77 -1.25 -40.27
N VAL A 783 2.89 -2.09 -39.24
CA VAL A 783 4.19 -2.50 -38.69
C VAL A 783 5.04 -3.18 -39.78
N ALA A 784 4.47 -4.12 -40.52
CA ALA A 784 5.18 -4.83 -41.58
C ALA A 784 5.65 -3.89 -42.72
N GLU A 785 4.84 -2.90 -43.09
CA GLU A 785 5.25 -1.84 -44.04
C GLU A 785 6.45 -1.04 -43.51
N CYS A 786 6.42 -0.61 -42.24
CA CYS A 786 7.53 0.13 -41.63
C CYS A 786 8.83 -0.71 -41.54
N VAL A 787 8.70 -2.03 -41.37
CA VAL A 787 9.83 -2.97 -41.34
C VAL A 787 10.44 -3.16 -42.73
N ALA A 788 9.63 -3.07 -43.79
CA ALA A 788 10.05 -3.21 -45.19
C ALA A 788 10.69 -1.94 -45.77
N ASP A 789 10.30 -0.75 -45.28
CA ASP A 789 10.79 0.57 -45.72
C ASP A 789 12.22 0.92 -45.21
N ARG A 790 13.06 -0.09 -44.92
CA ARG A 790 14.41 0.10 -44.32
C ARG A 790 15.53 0.16 -45.35
#